data_AF-A0A812R316-F1
#
_entry.id   AF-A0A812R316-F1
#
_cell.length_a   1.000
_cell.length_b   1.000
_cell.length_c   1.000
_cell.angle_alpha   90.00
_cell.angle_beta   90.00
_cell.angle_gamma   90.00
#
_symmetry.space_group_name_H-M   'P 1'
#
loop_
_entity.id
_entity.type
_entity.pdbx_description
1 polymer ?
#
loop_
_entity_poly.entity_id
_entity_poly.type
_entity_poly.pdbx_seq_one_letter_code
_entity_poly.pdbx_strand_id
1 'polypeptide(L)'
;MDDLLGNGKLLKEVLKDNPEGRVPQTGDRVTVHYTCRLGASNGSLLDDSRGRNEPCSFTLGQGEVILAWEQAICSMHCGELAALTVHPEMAFGDAQVAGGAIPAGRPPCLDEAKRTLYFELELLDALAPEELDVCREDLSAEERLVQATKAKEEGNTHFKVGSWEQAASSYLSALELLGFEEHADQRAEEGVWSDAIRSESRKTLALACQLNLSQCMLKLEDHQAARCHAEAALILHPRHSKALYRRGLACLGCELFHQAKEDLREAAKLEPRNAEIRRHLQESGPQWGLGSPLRVLTSTSTSAKRVNKLDFTGSVHALTPAARGVACHSVFELERCSRDSCFCTWVTWTFVAREVSSASAASPVDKVLSALSEMKSTGLAEMDAEKTQHAEFSAFCEKTLSEKASAIAEGKDSSEQLEAKIEKLQASISKLGGELQMHAQDILTTNKDTDDAKALRTQEAADFAATLKEYEESIDAIGRATQTLKDQDFSRPQAEKAALAQFSGAVGPALPSLSGVSAASTPKQLNAVLAAFLQADPKATGYDFQSGGVIKMLKQLKTKFQAEKADLEKTEATKKSSHELLMTSLAKQLTSSEETKAEKTQFKSKAEEDLATAKSDLEETAKTLAADTKYRQDLLMECKDKSEEFKKSQALRSEEIEAINMATEIISGKSVAGSAEKHMSGLLQISTSLASLRSVKRPSQVSSALSILEAGARDLKSRDLGLLVQRINALADAGPHDSDLSSIKGLLEKLLANLEATADSEIEHQAFCKKELAGNNRTRAKQTDALESVSAELDQLQTSLAKITEEIATTSAQITELSTAMSEATGLRQKEKAKNKATIKDAQVAQDSVAKAMGILQDFYDKSGTSFLQGASQQKKILGLLETLLGDFSRLEAETSAAEQASDKEFRTFMEDSRVDQAEKRMDSQHLEEKKEQQGKLMAQRQADQTSLQTQLDSANKYYEELAKQCLSDESDAAKKEALRQQEVQNLKTALKELSD
;
A
#
# COMPACT_ATOMS: atom_id res chain seq x y z
N MET A 1 -7.35 27.55 -49.01
CA MET A 1 -8.23 27.06 -47.93
C MET A 1 -9.47 26.44 -48.56
N ASP A 2 -9.59 25.13 -48.43
CA ASP A 2 -10.73 24.34 -48.88
C ASP A 2 -11.68 24.12 -47.69
N ASP A 3 -12.97 24.29 -47.91
CA ASP A 3 -14.01 24.07 -46.90
C ASP A 3 -14.46 22.61 -46.96
N LEU A 4 -13.99 21.80 -46.01
CA LEU A 4 -14.21 20.35 -46.00
C LEU A 4 -15.68 19.95 -45.74
N LEU A 5 -16.50 20.88 -45.24
CA LEU A 5 -17.91 20.65 -44.88
C LEU A 5 -18.90 21.48 -45.71
N GLY A 6 -18.41 22.38 -46.58
CA GLY A 6 -19.23 23.30 -47.36
C GLY A 6 -20.08 24.28 -46.54
N ASN A 7 -19.71 24.49 -45.26
CA ASN A 7 -20.46 25.29 -44.29
C ASN A 7 -19.62 26.37 -43.58
N GLY A 8 -18.35 26.54 -43.98
CA GLY A 8 -17.39 27.51 -43.46
C GLY A 8 -16.81 27.18 -42.08
N LYS A 9 -17.15 26.04 -41.46
CA LYS A 9 -16.78 25.72 -40.07
C LYS A 9 -15.45 24.96 -39.93
N LEU A 10 -14.97 24.35 -41.01
CA LEU A 10 -13.71 23.61 -41.04
C LEU A 10 -12.98 23.91 -42.36
N LEU A 11 -12.00 24.81 -42.29
CA LEU A 11 -11.19 25.20 -43.44
C LEU A 11 -9.81 24.55 -43.35
N LYS A 12 -9.39 23.84 -44.40
CA LYS A 12 -8.07 23.20 -44.53
C LYS A 12 -7.21 23.95 -45.54
N GLU A 13 -5.93 24.13 -45.25
CA GLU A 13 -4.92 24.63 -46.21
C GLU A 13 -3.71 23.70 -46.19
N VAL A 14 -3.42 23.08 -47.33
CA VAL A 14 -2.24 22.21 -47.46
C VAL A 14 -1.00 23.09 -47.55
N LEU A 15 -0.12 23.02 -46.55
CA LEU A 15 1.14 23.77 -46.48
C LEU A 15 2.27 23.02 -47.19
N LYS A 16 2.27 21.70 -47.10
CA LYS A 16 3.18 20.78 -47.79
C LYS A 16 2.43 19.49 -48.08
N ASP A 17 2.26 19.17 -49.35
CA ASP A 17 1.59 17.94 -49.80
C ASP A 17 2.57 16.75 -49.89
N ASN A 18 2.04 15.54 -49.83
CA ASN A 18 2.75 14.31 -50.19
C ASN A 18 1.84 13.35 -50.98
N PRO A 19 1.69 13.51 -52.30
CA PRO A 19 0.76 12.73 -53.10
C PRO A 19 1.11 11.24 -53.25
N GLU A 20 2.28 10.80 -52.77
CA GLU A 20 2.66 9.38 -52.67
C GLU A 20 2.26 8.75 -51.33
N GLY A 21 1.81 9.57 -50.35
CA GLY A 21 1.39 9.10 -49.04
C GLY A 21 0.00 8.45 -49.05
N ARG A 22 -0.17 7.36 -48.29
CA ARG A 22 -1.49 6.72 -48.08
C ARG A 22 -2.45 7.72 -47.44
N VAL A 23 -3.70 7.77 -47.91
CA VAL A 23 -4.79 8.50 -47.24
C VAL A 23 -5.41 7.60 -46.18
N PRO A 24 -5.52 8.04 -44.92
CA PRO A 24 -6.12 7.24 -43.84
C PRO A 24 -7.60 6.94 -44.08
N GLN A 25 -8.04 5.76 -43.64
CA GLN A 25 -9.44 5.34 -43.61
C GLN A 25 -9.97 5.26 -42.17
N THR A 26 -11.30 5.27 -42.02
CA THR A 26 -11.96 5.07 -40.72
C THR A 26 -11.61 3.69 -40.17
N GLY A 27 -11.07 3.66 -38.95
CA GLY A 27 -10.51 2.46 -38.31
C GLY A 27 -8.98 2.43 -38.26
N ASP A 28 -8.27 3.20 -39.10
CA ASP A 28 -6.81 3.23 -39.10
C ASP A 28 -6.25 3.90 -37.84
N ARG A 29 -5.08 3.42 -37.37
CA ARG A 29 -4.31 4.07 -36.29
C ARG A 29 -3.38 5.11 -36.91
N VAL A 30 -3.69 6.39 -36.70
CA VAL A 30 -2.91 7.52 -37.21
C VAL A 30 -1.97 8.08 -36.15
N THR A 31 -0.86 8.66 -36.59
CA THR A 31 0.08 9.39 -35.73
C THR A 31 0.37 10.76 -36.32
N VAL A 32 0.17 11.82 -35.52
CA VAL A 32 0.28 13.23 -35.95
C VAL A 32 1.16 14.05 -35.02
N HIS A 33 1.88 15.01 -35.60
CA HIS A 33 2.41 16.17 -34.87
C HIS A 33 1.47 17.37 -35.08
N TYR A 34 1.13 18.05 -34.00
CA TYR A 34 0.29 19.25 -34.03
C TYR A 34 0.88 20.41 -33.23
N THR A 35 0.50 21.62 -33.66
CA THR A 35 0.65 22.89 -32.92
C THR A 35 -0.72 23.58 -32.90
N CYS A 36 -1.20 24.01 -31.73
CA CYS A 36 -2.53 24.63 -31.53
C CYS A 36 -2.43 26.07 -31.04
N ARG A 37 -3.13 27.00 -31.69
CA ARG A 37 -3.19 28.43 -31.37
C ARG A 37 -4.64 28.92 -31.26
N LEU A 38 -4.88 29.89 -30.38
CA LEU A 38 -6.18 30.56 -30.24
C LEU A 38 -6.30 31.73 -31.23
N GLY A 39 -7.35 31.74 -32.05
CA GLY A 39 -7.63 32.79 -33.03
C GLY A 39 -7.06 32.48 -34.41
N ALA A 40 -6.12 33.30 -34.88
CA ALA A 40 -5.45 33.19 -36.17
C ALA A 40 -4.05 32.55 -36.04
N SER A 41 -3.32 32.38 -37.16
CA SER A 41 -1.99 31.77 -37.19
C SER A 41 -0.92 32.47 -36.33
N ASN A 42 -1.10 33.76 -36.02
CA ASN A 42 -0.26 34.54 -35.10
C ASN A 42 -0.81 34.60 -33.66
N GLY A 43 -1.79 33.78 -33.33
CA GLY A 43 -2.45 33.71 -32.03
C GLY A 43 -1.59 33.11 -30.92
N SER A 44 -2.09 33.24 -29.68
CA SER A 44 -1.43 32.65 -28.50
C SER A 44 -1.36 31.13 -28.62
N LEU A 45 -0.16 30.59 -28.45
CA LEU A 45 0.06 29.15 -28.40
C LEU A 45 -0.69 28.57 -27.20
N LEU A 46 -1.54 27.58 -27.46
CA LEU A 46 -2.22 26.80 -26.42
C LEU A 46 -1.49 25.51 -26.14
N ASP A 47 -1.04 24.82 -27.19
CA ASP A 47 -0.48 23.48 -27.11
C ASP A 47 0.47 23.20 -28.29
N ASP A 48 1.53 22.41 -28.06
CA ASP A 48 2.48 21.97 -29.07
C ASP A 48 3.07 20.59 -28.73
N SER A 49 2.84 19.62 -29.62
CA SER A 49 3.39 18.27 -29.53
C SER A 49 4.90 18.21 -29.81
N ARG A 50 5.44 19.10 -30.66
CA ARG A 50 6.86 19.12 -31.01
C ARG A 50 7.70 19.60 -29.84
N GLY A 51 7.26 20.65 -29.14
CA GLY A 51 7.86 21.12 -27.89
C GLY A 51 7.90 20.08 -26.76
N ARG A 52 7.07 19.02 -26.81
CA ARG A 52 7.13 17.88 -25.89
C ARG A 52 7.97 16.69 -26.38
N ASN A 53 8.32 16.62 -27.67
CA ASN A 53 8.78 15.41 -28.35
C ASN A 53 7.82 14.21 -28.23
N GLU A 54 6.51 14.46 -28.10
CA GLU A 54 5.47 13.43 -27.96
C GLU A 54 4.43 13.59 -29.09
N PRO A 55 4.49 12.75 -30.16
CA PRO A 55 3.46 12.75 -31.19
C PRO A 55 2.14 12.16 -30.65
N CYS A 56 1.02 12.59 -31.23
CA CYS A 56 -0.31 12.13 -30.83
C CYS A 56 -0.74 10.97 -31.74
N SER A 57 -1.04 9.80 -31.16
CA SER A 57 -1.56 8.64 -31.90
C SER A 57 -2.96 8.27 -31.42
N PHE A 58 -3.87 8.02 -32.35
CA PHE A 58 -5.28 7.68 -32.08
C PHE A 58 -5.91 6.90 -33.25
N THR A 59 -7.10 6.37 -33.04
CA THR A 59 -7.86 5.57 -34.03
C THR A 59 -8.93 6.42 -34.71
N LEU A 60 -8.93 6.50 -36.04
CA LEU A 60 -9.86 7.35 -36.77
C LEU A 60 -11.32 6.87 -36.67
N GLY A 61 -12.21 7.74 -36.18
CA GLY A 61 -13.66 7.50 -36.12
C GLY A 61 -14.14 6.85 -34.82
N GLN A 62 -13.26 6.74 -33.81
CA GLN A 62 -13.62 6.27 -32.46
C GLN A 62 -13.98 7.44 -31.50
N GLY A 63 -13.93 8.71 -31.96
CA GLY A 63 -14.23 9.87 -31.12
C GLY A 63 -13.16 10.20 -30.09
N GLU A 64 -11.92 9.72 -30.28
CA GLU A 64 -10.79 9.95 -29.37
C GLU A 64 -10.25 11.39 -29.42
N VAL A 65 -10.52 12.11 -30.51
CA VAL A 65 -10.09 13.49 -30.76
C VAL A 65 -11.26 14.37 -31.21
N ILE A 66 -11.04 15.68 -31.37
CA ILE A 66 -12.08 16.60 -31.83
C ILE A 66 -12.59 16.27 -33.24
N LEU A 67 -13.89 16.47 -33.48
CA LEU A 67 -14.55 16.16 -34.76
C LEU A 67 -13.87 16.81 -35.97
N ALA A 68 -13.28 18.00 -35.80
CA ALA A 68 -12.48 18.66 -36.83
C ALA A 68 -11.29 17.83 -37.31
N TRP A 69 -10.61 17.11 -36.42
CA TRP A 69 -9.45 16.29 -36.75
C TRP A 69 -9.88 14.99 -37.43
N GLU A 70 -10.91 14.31 -36.91
CA GLU A 70 -11.44 13.09 -37.55
C GLU A 70 -11.85 13.38 -39.01
N GLN A 71 -12.53 14.50 -39.26
CA GLN A 71 -12.94 14.87 -40.62
C GLN A 71 -11.77 15.36 -41.49
N ALA A 72 -10.82 16.11 -40.92
CA ALA A 72 -9.72 16.67 -41.70
C ALA A 72 -8.66 15.64 -42.10
N ILE A 73 -8.31 14.71 -41.20
CA ILE A 73 -7.23 13.74 -41.43
C ILE A 73 -7.64 12.66 -42.45
N CYS A 74 -8.93 12.34 -42.56
CA CYS A 74 -9.48 11.55 -43.68
C CYS A 74 -9.30 12.22 -45.06
N SER A 75 -8.85 13.48 -45.12
CA SER A 75 -8.52 14.20 -46.36
C SER A 75 -7.02 14.48 -46.53
N MET A 76 -6.16 13.94 -45.65
CA MET A 76 -4.71 14.17 -45.67
C MET A 76 -3.95 12.95 -46.20
N HIS A 77 -2.83 13.16 -46.88
CA HIS A 77 -1.88 12.11 -47.21
C HIS A 77 -0.85 11.93 -46.08
N CYS A 78 -0.35 10.71 -45.84
CA CYS A 78 0.77 10.52 -44.91
C CYS A 78 2.00 11.32 -45.36
N GLY A 79 2.60 12.09 -44.45
CA GLY A 79 3.66 13.06 -44.73
C GLY A 79 3.19 14.48 -45.10
N GLU A 80 1.87 14.72 -45.17
CA GLU A 80 1.26 16.03 -45.42
C GLU A 80 1.29 16.93 -44.16
N LEU A 81 1.67 18.20 -44.36
CA LEU A 81 1.50 19.27 -43.38
C LEU A 81 0.33 20.17 -43.83
N ALA A 82 -0.71 20.29 -43.02
CA ALA A 82 -1.88 21.12 -43.29
C ALA A 82 -2.22 22.05 -42.12
N ALA A 83 -2.64 23.27 -42.43
CA ALA A 83 -3.24 24.19 -41.48
C ALA A 83 -4.77 24.03 -41.46
N LEU A 84 -5.37 23.91 -40.27
CA LEU A 84 -6.82 23.87 -40.07
C LEU A 84 -7.28 25.11 -39.31
N THR A 85 -8.30 25.79 -39.83
CA THR A 85 -9.08 26.78 -39.08
C THR A 85 -10.40 26.15 -38.66
N VAL A 86 -10.59 26.02 -37.35
CA VAL A 86 -11.66 25.23 -36.73
C VAL A 86 -12.62 26.13 -35.97
N HIS A 87 -13.90 26.09 -36.33
CA HIS A 87 -14.97 26.75 -35.58
C HIS A 87 -15.25 26.01 -34.25
N PRO A 88 -15.60 26.70 -33.14
CA PRO A 88 -15.82 26.10 -31.82
C PRO A 88 -16.68 24.83 -31.81
N GLU A 89 -17.77 24.80 -32.59
CA GLU A 89 -18.69 23.66 -32.71
C GLU A 89 -18.04 22.37 -33.24
N MET A 90 -16.94 22.47 -34.00
CA MET A 90 -16.16 21.33 -34.50
C MET A 90 -14.96 20.97 -33.59
N ALA A 91 -14.76 21.74 -32.51
CA ALA A 91 -13.74 21.51 -31.49
C ALA A 91 -14.37 21.07 -30.16
N PHE A 92 -14.52 21.99 -29.19
CA PHE A 92 -15.00 21.71 -27.83
C PHE A 92 -16.42 22.26 -27.55
N GLY A 93 -17.06 22.90 -28.54
CA GLY A 93 -18.41 23.46 -28.41
C GLY A 93 -18.50 24.58 -27.38
N ASP A 94 -19.61 24.59 -26.61
CA ASP A 94 -19.82 25.50 -25.47
C ASP A 94 -19.20 24.97 -24.14
N ALA A 95 -18.48 23.83 -24.17
CA ALA A 95 -17.92 23.20 -22.97
C ALA A 95 -16.59 23.83 -22.52
N GLN A 96 -16.36 23.87 -21.21
CA GLN A 96 -15.15 24.45 -20.62
C GLN A 96 -14.01 23.43 -20.59
N VAL A 97 -12.90 23.71 -21.28
CA VAL A 97 -11.71 22.86 -21.27
C VAL A 97 -11.00 22.94 -19.92
N ALA A 98 -10.58 21.79 -19.38
CA ALA A 98 -9.83 21.70 -18.13
C ALA A 98 -8.51 22.50 -18.23
N GLY A 99 -8.29 23.44 -17.31
CA GLY A 99 -7.16 24.37 -17.32
C GLY A 99 -7.54 25.84 -17.50
N GLY A 100 -8.78 26.17 -17.85
CA GLY A 100 -9.32 27.53 -17.77
C GLY A 100 -8.82 28.53 -18.83
N ALA A 101 -8.06 28.08 -19.83
CA ALA A 101 -7.51 28.92 -20.90
C ALA A 101 -8.57 29.44 -21.91
N ILE A 102 -9.77 28.87 -21.93
CA ILE A 102 -10.89 29.30 -22.79
C ILE A 102 -12.08 29.68 -21.88
N PRO A 103 -12.58 30.94 -21.92
CA PRO A 103 -13.63 31.40 -21.01
C PRO A 103 -15.01 30.85 -21.39
N ALA A 104 -15.71 30.29 -20.40
CA ALA A 104 -17.01 29.65 -20.57
C ALA A 104 -18.17 30.64 -20.80
N GLY A 105 -19.19 30.18 -21.53
CA GLY A 105 -20.47 30.86 -21.70
C GLY A 105 -20.63 31.67 -23.01
N ARG A 106 -21.87 32.12 -23.26
CA ARG A 106 -22.25 32.98 -24.39
C ARG A 106 -22.55 34.40 -23.89
N PRO A 107 -21.54 35.26 -23.64
CA PRO A 107 -21.75 36.68 -23.42
C PRO A 107 -22.13 37.35 -24.76
N PRO A 108 -23.17 38.21 -24.82
CA PRO A 108 -23.64 38.82 -26.05
C PRO A 108 -22.76 40.01 -26.50
N CYS A 109 -21.46 39.80 -26.69
CA CYS A 109 -20.51 40.83 -27.16
C CYS A 109 -19.08 40.35 -27.54
N LEU A 110 -18.79 39.04 -27.60
CA LEU A 110 -17.47 38.54 -28.05
C LEU A 110 -17.54 38.06 -29.49
N ASP A 111 -16.74 38.67 -30.37
CA ASP A 111 -16.66 38.34 -31.80
C ASP A 111 -16.33 36.86 -32.02
N GLU A 112 -17.04 36.19 -32.93
CA GLU A 112 -16.87 34.75 -33.23
C GLU A 112 -15.43 34.41 -33.65
N ALA A 113 -14.73 35.36 -34.30
CA ALA A 113 -13.32 35.27 -34.70
C ALA A 113 -12.31 35.15 -33.53
N LYS A 114 -12.73 35.35 -32.27
CA LYS A 114 -11.87 35.20 -31.07
C LYS A 114 -11.99 33.82 -30.41
N ARG A 115 -12.80 32.92 -30.96
CA ARG A 115 -13.02 31.55 -30.45
C ARG A 115 -12.58 30.45 -31.42
N THR A 116 -12.26 30.79 -32.67
CA THR A 116 -11.70 29.84 -33.63
C THR A 116 -10.35 29.31 -33.14
N LEU A 117 -10.09 28.03 -33.39
CA LEU A 117 -8.78 27.42 -33.15
C LEU A 117 -8.05 27.28 -34.47
N TYR A 118 -6.75 27.55 -34.45
CA TYR A 118 -5.85 27.33 -35.58
C TYR A 118 -4.89 26.18 -35.23
N PHE A 119 -4.90 25.13 -36.05
CA PHE A 119 -4.00 23.98 -35.90
C PHE A 119 -3.05 23.90 -37.09
N GLU A 120 -1.79 23.61 -36.84
CA GLU A 120 -0.84 23.12 -37.85
C GLU A 120 -0.65 21.61 -37.58
N LEU A 121 -1.10 20.74 -38.49
CA LEU A 121 -1.03 19.28 -38.36
C LEU A 121 -0.07 18.70 -39.40
N GLU A 122 0.88 17.88 -38.97
CA GLU A 122 1.70 16.99 -39.81
C GLU A 122 1.25 15.56 -39.56
N LEU A 123 0.65 14.91 -40.56
CA LEU A 123 0.33 13.49 -40.50
C LEU A 123 1.63 12.71 -40.76
N LEU A 124 2.09 11.92 -39.80
CA LEU A 124 3.34 11.17 -39.92
C LEU A 124 3.09 9.80 -40.56
N ASP A 125 2.11 9.08 -40.04
CA ASP A 125 1.85 7.67 -40.39
C ASP A 125 0.37 7.31 -40.18
N ALA A 126 -0.12 6.30 -40.90
CA ALA A 126 -1.48 5.78 -40.84
C ALA A 126 -1.52 4.28 -41.18
N LEU A 127 -1.58 3.46 -40.14
CA LEU A 127 -1.52 2.01 -40.23
C LEU A 127 -2.94 1.41 -40.28
N ALA A 128 -3.19 0.50 -41.22
CA ALA A 128 -4.46 -0.23 -41.27
C ALA A 128 -4.58 -1.22 -40.10
N PRO A 129 -5.80 -1.56 -39.63
CA PRO A 129 -5.99 -2.60 -38.61
C PRO A 129 -5.35 -3.95 -38.99
N GLU A 130 -5.42 -4.29 -40.28
CA GLU A 130 -4.83 -5.50 -40.87
C GLU A 130 -3.29 -5.46 -40.94
N GLU A 131 -2.67 -4.27 -40.91
CA GLU A 131 -1.21 -4.08 -40.82
C GLU A 131 -0.75 -3.91 -39.36
N LEU A 132 -1.67 -3.61 -38.44
CA LEU A 132 -1.44 -3.61 -37.00
C LEU A 132 -1.47 -5.04 -36.40
N ASP A 133 -2.14 -5.98 -37.08
CA ASP A 133 -2.14 -7.41 -36.74
C ASP A 133 -0.83 -8.07 -37.16
N VAL A 134 0.26 -7.69 -36.47
CA VAL A 134 1.39 -8.61 -36.29
C VAL A 134 0.82 -9.80 -35.53
N CYS A 135 0.60 -10.90 -36.24
CA CYS A 135 -0.08 -12.07 -35.72
C CYS A 135 0.44 -12.42 -34.33
N ARG A 136 -0.45 -12.59 -33.35
CA ARG A 136 -0.11 -13.00 -31.96
C ARG A 136 0.88 -14.17 -31.94
N GLU A 137 0.80 -15.03 -32.94
CA GLU A 137 1.62 -16.21 -33.23
C GLU A 137 3.12 -15.91 -33.47
N ASP A 138 3.48 -14.73 -33.99
CA ASP A 138 4.87 -14.32 -34.28
C ASP A 138 5.54 -13.54 -33.13
N LEU A 139 4.76 -12.98 -32.20
CA LEU A 139 5.27 -12.18 -31.06
C LEU A 139 5.86 -13.06 -29.95
N SER A 140 7.10 -12.78 -29.54
CA SER A 140 7.77 -13.45 -28.42
C SER A 140 7.11 -13.15 -27.06
N ALA A 141 7.34 -14.01 -26.07
CA ALA A 141 6.78 -13.84 -24.72
C ALA A 141 7.22 -12.51 -24.07
N GLU A 142 8.46 -12.08 -24.32
CA GLU A 142 8.98 -10.77 -23.92
C GLU A 142 8.22 -9.61 -24.56
N GLU A 143 8.01 -9.64 -25.87
CA GLU A 143 7.32 -8.56 -26.59
C GLU A 143 5.86 -8.44 -26.15
N ARG A 144 5.18 -9.57 -25.92
CA ARG A 144 3.82 -9.59 -25.34
C ARG A 144 3.77 -8.97 -23.95
N LEU A 145 4.74 -9.24 -23.07
CA LEU A 145 4.84 -8.60 -21.74
C LEU A 145 5.06 -7.08 -21.83
N VAL A 146 5.91 -6.63 -22.76
CA VAL A 146 6.19 -5.20 -22.98
C VAL A 146 4.94 -4.49 -23.52
N GLN A 147 4.27 -5.05 -24.52
CA GLN A 147 3.04 -4.48 -25.07
C GLN A 147 1.89 -4.47 -24.05
N ALA A 148 1.68 -5.55 -23.30
CA ALA A 148 0.68 -5.60 -22.23
C ALA A 148 0.96 -4.58 -21.11
N THR A 149 2.25 -4.34 -20.79
CA THR A 149 2.65 -3.32 -19.82
C THR A 149 2.30 -1.92 -20.31
N LYS A 150 2.55 -1.63 -21.59
CA LYS A 150 2.18 -0.37 -22.25
C LYS A 150 0.67 -0.16 -22.26
N ALA A 151 -0.11 -1.17 -22.68
CA ALA A 151 -1.58 -1.10 -22.68
C ALA A 151 -2.17 -0.88 -21.27
N LYS A 152 -1.59 -1.48 -20.23
CA LYS A 152 -1.92 -1.18 -18.83
C LYS A 152 -1.58 0.28 -18.46
N GLU A 153 -0.49 0.84 -18.96
CA GLU A 153 -0.11 2.23 -18.69
C GLU A 153 -1.02 3.23 -19.40
N GLU A 154 -1.39 2.97 -20.66
CA GLU A 154 -2.44 3.68 -21.40
C GLU A 154 -3.78 3.61 -20.62
N GLY A 155 -4.19 2.43 -20.16
CA GLY A 155 -5.39 2.29 -19.30
C GLY A 155 -5.32 3.12 -18.01
N ASN A 156 -4.13 3.27 -17.42
CA ASN A 156 -3.93 4.12 -16.23
C ASN A 156 -4.00 5.62 -16.55
N THR A 157 -3.67 6.07 -17.76
CA THR A 157 -3.86 7.48 -18.16
C THR A 157 -5.33 7.77 -18.40
N HIS A 158 -6.06 6.94 -19.16
CA HIS A 158 -7.50 7.08 -19.36
C HIS A 158 -8.27 7.05 -18.03
N PHE A 159 -7.88 6.19 -17.07
CA PHE A 159 -8.46 6.16 -15.73
C PHE A 159 -8.23 7.46 -14.94
N LYS A 160 -7.09 8.14 -15.11
CA LYS A 160 -6.84 9.46 -14.49
C LYS A 160 -7.65 10.59 -15.13
N VAL A 161 -7.88 10.51 -16.45
CA VAL A 161 -8.69 11.47 -17.21
C VAL A 161 -10.20 11.32 -16.90
N GLY A 162 -10.62 10.15 -16.43
CA GLY A 162 -12.01 9.82 -16.14
C GLY A 162 -12.75 9.11 -17.27
N SER A 163 -12.05 8.72 -18.33
CA SER A 163 -12.56 7.94 -19.46
C SER A 163 -12.57 6.44 -19.11
N TRP A 164 -13.49 6.03 -18.23
CA TRP A 164 -13.49 4.67 -17.66
C TRP A 164 -13.69 3.55 -18.71
N GLU A 165 -14.44 3.82 -19.78
CA GLU A 165 -14.70 2.87 -20.87
C GLU A 165 -13.43 2.62 -21.71
N GLN A 166 -12.74 3.68 -22.12
CA GLN A 166 -11.43 3.59 -22.79
C GLN A 166 -10.40 2.89 -21.90
N ALA A 167 -10.35 3.25 -20.61
CA ALA A 167 -9.47 2.59 -19.65
C ALA A 167 -9.75 1.08 -19.56
N ALA A 168 -11.02 0.66 -19.54
CA ALA A 168 -11.40 -0.75 -19.56
C ALA A 168 -10.94 -1.45 -20.85
N SER A 169 -11.13 -0.82 -22.02
CA SER A 169 -10.66 -1.34 -23.31
C SER A 169 -9.13 -1.60 -23.31
N SER A 170 -8.32 -0.64 -22.86
CA SER A 170 -6.86 -0.82 -22.78
C SER A 170 -6.44 -1.95 -21.83
N TYR A 171 -7.14 -2.15 -20.71
CA TYR A 171 -6.87 -3.27 -19.80
C TYR A 171 -7.32 -4.62 -20.33
N LEU A 172 -8.37 -4.69 -21.16
CA LEU A 172 -8.79 -5.91 -21.84
C LEU A 172 -7.76 -6.31 -22.90
N SER A 173 -7.31 -5.37 -23.73
CA SER A 173 -6.21 -5.61 -24.69
C SER A 173 -4.92 -6.08 -23.99
N ALA A 174 -4.61 -5.52 -22.81
CA ALA A 174 -3.49 -6.00 -22.00
C ALA A 174 -3.68 -7.45 -21.49
N LEU A 175 -4.90 -7.93 -21.27
CA LEU A 175 -5.20 -9.31 -20.87
C LEU A 175 -5.20 -10.28 -22.04
N GLU A 176 -5.64 -9.85 -23.23
CA GLU A 176 -5.59 -10.61 -24.49
C GLU A 176 -4.13 -10.93 -24.88
N LEU A 177 -3.25 -9.93 -24.82
CA LEU A 177 -1.80 -10.11 -25.02
C LEU A 177 -1.17 -11.08 -24.00
N LEU A 178 -1.75 -11.16 -22.80
CA LEU A 178 -1.35 -12.09 -21.73
C LEU A 178 -2.13 -13.41 -21.75
N GLY A 179 -2.96 -13.69 -22.75
CA GLY A 179 -3.68 -14.95 -22.89
C GLY A 179 -4.77 -15.22 -21.86
N PHE A 180 -5.35 -14.19 -21.24
CA PHE A 180 -6.44 -14.32 -20.25
C PHE A 180 -7.83 -14.12 -20.89
N GLU A 181 -8.04 -14.70 -22.06
CA GLU A 181 -9.30 -14.65 -22.81
C GLU A 181 -10.29 -15.73 -22.34
N GLU A 182 -11.59 -15.46 -22.53
CA GLU A 182 -12.67 -16.35 -22.08
C GLU A 182 -12.68 -17.73 -22.78
N HIS A 183 -11.91 -17.89 -23.87
CA HIS A 183 -11.80 -19.12 -24.68
C HIS A 183 -10.34 -19.54 -25.01
N ALA A 184 -9.34 -19.10 -24.25
CA ALA A 184 -7.94 -19.47 -24.51
C ALA A 184 -7.69 -20.99 -24.39
N ASP A 185 -7.08 -21.61 -25.42
CA ASP A 185 -6.74 -23.03 -25.41
C ASP A 185 -5.52 -23.29 -24.52
N GLN A 186 -5.77 -23.77 -23.30
CA GLN A 186 -4.79 -23.90 -22.22
C GLN A 186 -3.53 -24.69 -22.64
N ARG A 187 -3.64 -25.63 -23.59
CA ARG A 187 -2.49 -26.41 -24.09
C ARG A 187 -1.59 -25.67 -25.07
N ALA A 188 -2.07 -24.62 -25.73
CA ALA A 188 -1.25 -23.82 -26.64
C ALA A 188 -0.36 -22.83 -25.88
N GLU A 189 -0.78 -22.38 -24.69
CA GLU A 189 -0.09 -21.32 -23.96
C GLU A 189 0.99 -21.82 -22.99
N GLU A 190 0.90 -23.05 -22.48
CA GLU A 190 1.96 -23.64 -21.63
C GLU A 190 3.32 -23.72 -22.35
N GLY A 191 3.31 -23.89 -23.68
CA GLY A 191 4.54 -23.91 -24.49
C GLY A 191 5.19 -22.54 -24.73
N VAL A 192 4.43 -21.44 -24.61
CA VAL A 192 4.93 -20.06 -24.81
C VAL A 192 5.47 -19.45 -23.51
N TRP A 193 4.90 -19.87 -22.37
CA TRP A 193 5.22 -19.34 -21.04
C TRP A 193 5.97 -20.37 -20.17
N SER A 194 6.90 -21.11 -20.79
CA SER A 194 7.66 -22.22 -20.17
C SER A 194 8.45 -21.83 -18.92
N ASP A 195 8.95 -20.59 -18.88
CA ASP A 195 9.90 -20.16 -17.85
C ASP A 195 9.15 -19.56 -16.67
N ALA A 196 9.39 -20.11 -15.47
CA ALA A 196 8.67 -19.74 -14.24
C ALA A 196 8.66 -18.22 -13.96
N ILE A 197 9.78 -17.53 -14.23
CA ILE A 197 9.91 -16.07 -14.06
C ILE A 197 8.96 -15.30 -15.00
N ARG A 198 8.80 -15.75 -16.25
CA ARG A 198 7.85 -15.13 -17.21
C ARG A 198 6.42 -15.46 -16.83
N SER A 199 6.15 -16.69 -16.37
CA SER A 199 4.84 -17.12 -15.88
C SER A 199 4.36 -16.29 -14.68
N GLU A 200 5.23 -16.01 -13.71
CA GLU A 200 4.89 -15.19 -12.54
C GLU A 200 4.74 -13.70 -12.89
N SER A 201 5.59 -13.18 -13.77
CA SER A 201 5.46 -11.82 -14.31
C SER A 201 4.14 -11.62 -15.07
N ARG A 202 3.75 -12.60 -15.88
CA ARG A 202 2.46 -12.67 -16.59
C ARG A 202 1.28 -12.63 -15.60
N LYS A 203 1.28 -13.48 -14.58
CA LYS A 203 0.21 -13.53 -13.56
C LYS A 203 0.12 -12.23 -12.76
N THR A 204 1.26 -11.67 -12.36
CA THR A 204 1.34 -10.39 -11.62
C THR A 204 0.75 -9.24 -12.45
N LEU A 205 1.08 -9.18 -13.74
CA LEU A 205 0.56 -8.16 -14.65
C LEU A 205 -0.93 -8.33 -14.92
N ALA A 206 -1.39 -9.58 -15.12
CA ALA A 206 -2.80 -9.90 -15.28
C ALA A 206 -3.64 -9.58 -14.03
N LEU A 207 -3.12 -9.85 -12.82
CA LEU A 207 -3.74 -9.45 -11.56
C LEU A 207 -3.96 -7.93 -11.52
N ALA A 208 -2.95 -7.14 -11.89
CA ALA A 208 -3.04 -5.68 -11.92
C ALA A 208 -4.12 -5.19 -12.92
N CYS A 209 -4.20 -5.79 -14.11
CA CYS A 209 -5.23 -5.47 -15.11
C CYS A 209 -6.64 -5.85 -14.63
N GLN A 210 -6.86 -7.06 -14.09
CA GLN A 210 -8.15 -7.49 -13.54
C GLN A 210 -8.61 -6.62 -12.35
N LEU A 211 -7.66 -6.23 -11.48
CA LEU A 211 -7.92 -5.28 -10.40
C LEU A 211 -8.34 -3.91 -10.95
N ASN A 212 -7.66 -3.39 -11.96
CA ASN A 212 -8.02 -2.09 -12.53
C ASN A 212 -9.36 -2.15 -13.30
N LEU A 213 -9.64 -3.24 -14.02
CA LEU A 213 -10.94 -3.49 -14.68
C LEU A 213 -12.10 -3.52 -13.68
N SER A 214 -11.99 -4.31 -12.61
CA SER A 214 -13.03 -4.30 -11.56
C SER A 214 -13.23 -2.90 -10.95
N GLN A 215 -12.20 -2.04 -10.94
CA GLN A 215 -12.35 -0.66 -10.53
C GLN A 215 -13.04 0.23 -11.57
N CYS A 216 -12.77 0.06 -12.87
CA CYS A 216 -13.49 0.73 -13.96
C CYS A 216 -14.96 0.36 -13.97
N MET A 217 -15.28 -0.94 -13.87
CA MET A 217 -16.67 -1.42 -13.87
C MET A 217 -17.46 -0.91 -12.64
N LEU A 218 -16.83 -0.83 -11.45
CA LEU A 218 -17.43 -0.17 -10.28
C LEU A 218 -17.67 1.34 -10.48
N LYS A 219 -16.96 2.02 -11.40
CA LYS A 219 -17.20 3.42 -11.76
C LYS A 219 -18.26 3.60 -12.85
N LEU A 220 -18.46 2.58 -13.68
CA LEU A 220 -19.52 2.49 -14.69
C LEU A 220 -20.84 1.93 -14.15
N GLU A 221 -20.91 1.63 -12.85
CA GLU A 221 -22.06 1.01 -12.15
C GLU A 221 -22.43 -0.41 -12.66
N ASP A 222 -21.59 -1.03 -13.51
CA ASP A 222 -21.71 -2.45 -13.86
C ASP A 222 -21.12 -3.33 -12.74
N HIS A 223 -21.95 -3.54 -11.71
CA HIS A 223 -21.63 -4.39 -10.58
C HIS A 223 -21.43 -5.87 -10.98
N GLN A 224 -22.03 -6.34 -12.08
CA GLN A 224 -21.91 -7.73 -12.49
C GLN A 224 -20.56 -8.00 -13.16
N ALA A 225 -20.13 -7.14 -14.09
CA ALA A 225 -18.78 -7.21 -14.68
C ALA A 225 -17.70 -6.97 -13.61
N ALA A 226 -17.91 -6.01 -12.70
CA ALA A 226 -17.00 -5.76 -11.58
C ALA A 226 -16.77 -7.00 -10.71
N ARG A 227 -17.83 -7.78 -10.42
CA ARG A 227 -17.75 -9.03 -9.66
C ARG A 227 -16.91 -10.07 -10.42
N CYS A 228 -17.17 -10.29 -11.70
CA CYS A 228 -16.43 -11.27 -12.51
C CYS A 228 -14.93 -10.96 -12.58
N HIS A 229 -14.53 -9.70 -12.82
CA HIS A 229 -13.12 -9.30 -12.83
C HIS A 229 -12.45 -9.41 -11.44
N ALA A 230 -13.19 -9.13 -10.36
CA ALA A 230 -12.68 -9.33 -9.00
C ALA A 230 -12.55 -10.82 -8.63
N GLU A 231 -13.44 -11.69 -9.14
CA GLU A 231 -13.31 -13.16 -9.03
C GLU A 231 -12.10 -13.67 -9.82
N ALA A 232 -11.87 -13.21 -11.05
CA ALA A 232 -10.69 -13.54 -11.83
C ALA A 232 -9.37 -13.12 -11.12
N ALA A 233 -9.35 -11.95 -10.49
CA ALA A 233 -8.22 -11.51 -9.66
C ALA A 233 -7.97 -12.44 -8.44
N LEU A 234 -9.03 -13.01 -7.85
CA LEU A 234 -8.91 -13.96 -6.74
C LEU A 234 -8.52 -15.38 -7.18
N ILE A 235 -8.81 -15.78 -8.42
CA ILE A 235 -8.27 -17.02 -9.00
C ILE A 235 -6.75 -16.92 -9.13
N LEU A 236 -6.22 -15.74 -9.50
CA LEU A 236 -4.78 -15.49 -9.54
C LEU A 236 -4.15 -15.41 -8.13
N HIS A 237 -4.75 -14.65 -7.21
CA HIS A 237 -4.26 -14.53 -5.84
C HIS A 237 -5.42 -14.61 -4.81
N PRO A 238 -5.71 -15.79 -4.24
CA PRO A 238 -6.89 -16.03 -3.39
C PRO A 238 -7.00 -15.17 -2.12
N ARG A 239 -5.88 -14.63 -1.62
CA ARG A 239 -5.84 -13.80 -0.39
C ARG A 239 -5.47 -12.34 -0.68
N HIS A 240 -6.00 -11.76 -1.75
CA HIS A 240 -5.70 -10.38 -2.14
C HIS A 240 -6.77 -9.37 -1.63
N SER A 241 -6.40 -8.57 -0.63
CA SER A 241 -7.27 -7.60 0.06
C SER A 241 -8.13 -6.73 -0.87
N LYS A 242 -7.52 -6.05 -1.86
CA LYS A 242 -8.26 -5.17 -2.78
C LYS A 242 -9.23 -5.92 -3.70
N ALA A 243 -8.95 -7.19 -4.00
CA ALA A 243 -9.84 -8.02 -4.83
C ALA A 243 -11.06 -8.46 -4.02
N LEU A 244 -10.86 -8.95 -2.79
CA LEU A 244 -11.95 -9.23 -1.84
C LEU A 244 -12.80 -7.99 -1.58
N TYR A 245 -12.18 -6.83 -1.32
CA TYR A 245 -12.89 -5.58 -1.10
C TYR A 245 -13.74 -5.16 -2.32
N ARG A 246 -13.17 -5.19 -3.54
CA ARG A 246 -13.90 -4.85 -4.77
C ARG A 246 -15.01 -5.84 -5.10
N ARG A 247 -14.79 -7.15 -4.88
CA ARG A 247 -15.85 -8.16 -4.99
C ARG A 247 -16.95 -7.91 -3.96
N GLY A 248 -16.59 -7.57 -2.73
CA GLY A 248 -17.54 -7.18 -1.68
C GLY A 248 -18.43 -6.01 -2.08
N LEU A 249 -17.84 -4.94 -2.64
CA LEU A 249 -18.61 -3.80 -3.16
C LEU A 249 -19.51 -4.17 -4.34
N ALA A 250 -19.01 -4.96 -5.29
CA ALA A 250 -19.77 -5.44 -6.42
C ALA A 250 -20.97 -6.31 -5.96
N CYS A 251 -20.74 -7.21 -4.99
CA CYS A 251 -21.77 -8.01 -4.36
C CYS A 251 -22.81 -7.18 -3.58
N LEU A 252 -22.44 -6.04 -2.97
CA LEU A 252 -23.41 -5.10 -2.41
C LEU A 252 -24.31 -4.50 -3.51
N GLY A 253 -23.72 -4.10 -4.64
CA GLY A 253 -24.46 -3.59 -5.80
C GLY A 253 -25.35 -4.64 -6.48
N CYS A 254 -24.97 -5.93 -6.42
CA CYS A 254 -25.78 -7.07 -6.89
C CYS A 254 -26.75 -7.63 -5.83
N GLU A 255 -26.96 -6.96 -4.69
CA GLU A 255 -27.82 -7.41 -3.57
C GLU A 255 -27.41 -8.76 -2.91
N LEU A 256 -26.18 -9.23 -3.14
CA LEU A 256 -25.59 -10.47 -2.59
C LEU A 256 -24.98 -10.24 -1.20
N PHE A 257 -25.80 -9.75 -0.26
CA PHE A 257 -25.36 -9.26 1.06
C PHE A 257 -24.56 -10.27 1.91
N HIS A 258 -24.83 -11.58 1.77
CA HIS A 258 -24.07 -12.60 2.52
C HIS A 258 -22.62 -12.68 2.04
N GLN A 259 -22.43 -12.86 0.72
CA GLN A 259 -21.10 -12.93 0.10
C GLN A 259 -20.35 -11.61 0.27
N ALA A 260 -21.03 -10.48 0.08
CA ALA A 260 -20.45 -9.16 0.31
C ALA A 260 -19.88 -9.00 1.73
N LYS A 261 -20.61 -9.46 2.75
CA LYS A 261 -20.19 -9.37 4.15
C LYS A 261 -19.05 -10.32 4.49
N GLU A 262 -19.00 -11.48 3.85
CA GLU A 262 -17.93 -12.47 3.98
C GLU A 262 -16.63 -11.93 3.35
N ASP A 263 -16.71 -11.42 2.12
CA ASP A 263 -15.61 -10.76 1.41
C ASP A 263 -15.07 -9.55 2.17
N LEU A 264 -15.95 -8.67 2.67
CA LEU A 264 -15.56 -7.51 3.47
C LEU A 264 -14.95 -7.89 4.82
N ARG A 265 -15.31 -9.04 5.41
CA ARG A 265 -14.67 -9.58 6.62
C ARG A 265 -13.28 -10.13 6.32
N GLU A 266 -13.11 -10.91 5.26
CA GLU A 266 -11.78 -11.42 4.88
C GLU A 266 -10.85 -10.25 4.47
N ALA A 267 -11.37 -9.26 3.73
CA ALA A 267 -10.63 -8.03 3.45
C ALA A 267 -10.27 -7.26 4.74
N ALA A 268 -11.18 -7.17 5.72
CA ALA A 268 -10.91 -6.53 7.02
C ALA A 268 -9.93 -7.32 7.90
N LYS A 269 -9.79 -8.64 7.73
CA LYS A 269 -8.72 -9.42 8.38
C LYS A 269 -7.35 -9.12 7.77
N LEU A 270 -7.29 -8.89 6.45
CA LEU A 270 -6.05 -8.59 5.74
C LEU A 270 -5.61 -7.12 5.91
N GLU A 271 -6.55 -6.17 5.95
CA GLU A 271 -6.29 -4.75 6.22
C GLU A 271 -7.16 -4.19 7.38
N PRO A 272 -6.90 -4.56 8.65
CA PRO A 272 -7.72 -4.12 9.79
C PRO A 272 -7.75 -2.60 9.98
N ARG A 273 -6.71 -1.90 9.53
CA ARG A 273 -6.55 -0.44 9.64
C ARG A 273 -7.32 0.35 8.57
N ASN A 274 -7.78 -0.28 7.48
CA ASN A 274 -8.45 0.42 6.39
C ASN A 274 -9.86 0.90 6.79
N ALA A 275 -10.03 2.21 6.88
CA ALA A 275 -11.28 2.85 7.35
C ALA A 275 -12.47 2.58 6.42
N GLU A 276 -12.23 2.44 5.12
CA GLU A 276 -13.29 2.28 4.12
C GLU A 276 -13.88 0.86 4.13
N ILE A 277 -13.04 -0.17 4.33
CA ILE A 277 -13.49 -1.55 4.55
C ILE A 277 -14.34 -1.62 5.82
N ARG A 278 -13.90 -0.97 6.92
CA ARG A 278 -14.68 -0.92 8.17
C ARG A 278 -16.01 -0.16 8.00
N ARG A 279 -16.03 0.95 7.25
CA ARG A 279 -17.25 1.71 6.94
C ARG A 279 -18.28 0.83 6.22
N HIS A 280 -17.89 0.20 5.11
CA HIS A 280 -18.79 -0.67 4.37
C HIS A 280 -19.17 -1.97 5.12
N LEU A 281 -18.28 -2.50 5.97
CA LEU A 281 -18.61 -3.63 6.85
C LEU A 281 -19.63 -3.23 7.93
N GLN A 282 -19.56 -2.00 8.46
CA GLN A 282 -20.55 -1.46 9.40
C GLN A 282 -21.89 -1.17 8.70
N GLU A 283 -21.86 -0.66 7.46
CA GLU A 283 -23.04 -0.47 6.62
C GLU A 283 -23.73 -1.81 6.28
N SER A 284 -22.99 -2.90 6.04
CA SER A 284 -23.53 -4.27 5.88
C SER A 284 -24.01 -4.93 7.19
N GLY A 285 -24.29 -4.12 8.21
CA GLY A 285 -24.85 -4.52 9.50
C GLY A 285 -26.33 -4.97 9.45
N PRO A 286 -26.92 -5.37 10.59
CA PRO A 286 -28.25 -6.01 10.64
C PRO A 286 -29.45 -5.16 10.17
N GLN A 287 -29.26 -3.88 9.84
CA GLN A 287 -30.34 -2.96 9.47
C GLN A 287 -30.97 -3.27 8.10
N TRP A 288 -30.26 -3.96 7.20
CA TRP A 288 -30.78 -4.32 5.87
C TRP A 288 -31.88 -5.40 5.90
N GLY A 289 -32.19 -5.97 7.07
CA GLY A 289 -33.32 -6.90 7.25
C GLY A 289 -34.68 -6.24 7.55
N LEU A 290 -34.74 -4.90 7.68
CA LEU A 290 -35.98 -4.15 7.94
C LEU A 290 -36.08 -2.96 6.99
N GLY A 291 -36.97 -3.05 6.01
CA GLY A 291 -37.11 -2.05 4.95
C GLY A 291 -37.41 -0.63 5.47
N SER A 292 -36.55 0.32 5.13
CA SER A 292 -36.78 1.76 5.19
C SER A 292 -35.84 2.48 4.21
N PRO A 293 -36.25 3.58 3.58
CA PRO A 293 -35.66 4.03 2.32
C PRO A 293 -34.32 4.77 2.50
N LEU A 294 -33.37 4.46 1.63
CA LEU A 294 -32.13 5.22 1.47
C LEU A 294 -32.43 6.66 1.06
N ARG A 295 -31.75 7.60 1.72
CA ARG A 295 -31.88 9.04 1.48
C ARG A 295 -31.34 9.38 0.09
N VAL A 296 -32.23 9.72 -0.84
CA VAL A 296 -31.88 10.22 -2.17
C VAL A 296 -30.96 11.43 -2.05
N LEU A 297 -29.72 11.30 -2.51
CA LEU A 297 -28.89 12.45 -2.87
C LEU A 297 -29.38 12.95 -4.23
N THR A 298 -30.05 14.10 -4.23
CA THR A 298 -30.59 14.71 -5.45
C THR A 298 -29.48 15.39 -6.24
N SER A 299 -29.04 14.77 -7.33
CA SER A 299 -28.53 15.49 -8.51
C SER A 299 -29.35 15.09 -9.73
N THR A 300 -29.99 16.07 -10.35
CA THR A 300 -30.87 15.87 -11.50
C THR A 300 -30.05 15.58 -12.76
N SER A 301 -30.16 14.37 -13.30
CA SER A 301 -29.78 14.08 -14.70
C SER A 301 -31.00 13.70 -15.51
N THR A 302 -31.37 14.57 -16.46
CA THR A 302 -32.55 14.41 -17.30
C THR A 302 -32.13 13.92 -18.69
N SER A 303 -32.15 12.61 -18.94
CA SER A 303 -32.29 12.05 -20.31
C SER A 303 -32.60 10.55 -20.35
N ALA A 304 -33.81 10.18 -19.96
CA ALA A 304 -34.43 8.97 -20.51
C ALA A 304 -34.96 9.29 -21.93
N LYS A 305 -34.22 8.92 -22.98
CA LYS A 305 -34.68 8.98 -24.38
C LYS A 305 -34.44 7.67 -25.13
N ARG A 306 -35.51 6.88 -25.24
CA ARG A 306 -35.88 5.97 -26.34
C ARG A 306 -34.72 5.37 -27.15
N VAL A 307 -34.36 4.13 -26.84
CA VAL A 307 -33.86 3.20 -27.86
C VAL A 307 -35.02 2.88 -28.81
N ASN A 308 -35.00 3.45 -30.00
CA ASN A 308 -35.98 3.19 -31.05
C ASN A 308 -35.27 2.56 -32.27
N LYS A 309 -35.43 1.25 -32.37
CA LYS A 309 -35.12 0.33 -33.47
C LYS A 309 -35.03 0.96 -34.89
N LEU A 310 -33.84 0.89 -35.49
CA LEU A 310 -33.50 0.91 -36.93
C LEU A 310 -31.99 0.65 -37.06
N ASP A 311 -31.43 -0.03 -38.06
CA ASP A 311 -31.86 -1.21 -38.83
C ASP A 311 -30.58 -1.80 -39.46
N PHE A 312 -30.19 -3.04 -39.09
CA PHE A 312 -29.04 -3.72 -39.70
C PHE A 312 -29.54 -4.77 -40.69
N THR A 313 -29.71 -4.38 -41.95
CA THR A 313 -30.22 -5.25 -43.02
C THR A 313 -29.11 -5.68 -43.98
N GLY A 314 -28.74 -6.96 -43.94
CA GLY A 314 -27.88 -7.63 -44.92
C GLY A 314 -26.45 -7.89 -44.43
N SER A 315 -25.85 -9.09 -44.58
CA SER A 315 -26.42 -10.31 -45.15
C SER A 315 -25.75 -11.63 -44.68
N VAL A 316 -26.43 -12.32 -43.75
CA VAL A 316 -26.70 -13.78 -43.74
C VAL A 316 -25.52 -14.78 -43.80
N HIS A 317 -25.33 -15.57 -42.72
CA HIS A 317 -25.79 -16.98 -42.56
C HIS A 317 -25.49 -17.44 -41.11
N ALA A 318 -26.43 -17.42 -40.16
CA ALA A 318 -27.59 -18.31 -39.98
C ALA A 318 -27.31 -19.53 -39.07
N LEU A 319 -27.76 -19.45 -37.81
CA LEU A 319 -28.84 -20.31 -37.29
C LEU A 319 -29.43 -19.75 -35.97
N THR A 320 -30.68 -20.13 -35.68
CA THR A 320 -31.63 -19.43 -34.79
C THR A 320 -31.82 -20.10 -33.40
N PRO A 321 -32.47 -19.44 -32.43
CA PRO A 321 -32.20 -19.64 -30.99
C PRO A 321 -33.30 -20.35 -30.19
N ALA A 322 -33.01 -20.71 -28.94
CA ALA A 322 -34.02 -20.85 -27.88
C ALA A 322 -33.50 -20.62 -26.45
N ALA A 323 -34.26 -19.81 -25.70
CA ALA A 323 -34.47 -19.84 -24.23
C ALA A 323 -33.33 -19.47 -23.24
N ARG A 324 -33.41 -18.21 -22.77
CA ARG A 324 -33.59 -17.79 -21.35
C ARG A 324 -32.78 -18.54 -20.27
N GLY A 325 -31.91 -17.78 -19.59
CA GLY A 325 -30.92 -18.28 -18.64
C GLY A 325 -31.41 -18.77 -17.28
N VAL A 326 -30.45 -19.02 -16.39
CA VAL A 326 -30.61 -19.22 -14.94
C VAL A 326 -29.29 -18.91 -14.23
N ALA A 327 -29.45 -18.35 -13.03
CA ALA A 327 -28.52 -18.17 -11.90
C ALA A 327 -27.01 -18.46 -12.03
N CYS A 328 -26.25 -17.49 -11.53
CA CYS A 328 -24.97 -17.70 -10.85
C CYS A 328 -25.09 -18.80 -9.78
N HIS A 329 -24.22 -19.82 -9.82
CA HIS A 329 -24.04 -20.77 -8.72
C HIS A 329 -22.55 -21.02 -8.45
N SER A 330 -22.24 -20.97 -7.16
CA SER A 330 -20.98 -21.25 -6.48
C SER A 330 -20.17 -22.43 -7.04
N VAL A 331 -18.86 -22.22 -7.19
CA VAL A 331 -17.87 -23.30 -7.20
C VAL A 331 -17.29 -23.43 -5.79
N PHE A 332 -17.75 -24.44 -5.06
CA PHE A 332 -17.06 -24.98 -3.89
C PHE A 332 -16.95 -26.49 -4.11
N GLU A 333 -15.71 -26.96 -4.30
CA GLU A 333 -15.23 -28.35 -4.28
C GLU A 333 -15.85 -29.43 -5.21
N LEU A 334 -14.96 -30.35 -5.61
CA LEU A 334 -15.18 -31.70 -6.19
C LEU A 334 -15.54 -31.85 -7.69
N GLU A 335 -14.48 -32.01 -8.49
CA GLU A 335 -14.42 -32.95 -9.62
C GLU A 335 -13.29 -33.98 -9.34
N ARG A 336 -13.31 -35.24 -9.76
CA ARG A 336 -14.25 -36.01 -10.60
C ARG A 336 -14.08 -37.51 -10.30
N CYS A 337 -15.15 -38.29 -10.36
CA CYS A 337 -15.09 -39.67 -10.84
C CYS A 337 -16.18 -39.86 -11.89
N SER A 338 -15.83 -40.47 -13.02
CA SER A 338 -16.54 -40.30 -14.29
C SER A 338 -17.41 -41.49 -14.67
N ARG A 339 -18.69 -41.20 -14.96
CA ARG A 339 -19.56 -41.82 -15.99
C ARG A 339 -19.89 -43.32 -15.82
N ASP A 340 -21.15 -43.63 -15.54
CA ASP A 340 -22.23 -43.92 -16.52
C ASP A 340 -22.17 -45.38 -16.99
N SER A 341 -23.25 -46.10 -17.33
CA SER A 341 -24.72 -46.08 -17.11
C SER A 341 -25.18 -47.32 -17.93
N CYS A 342 -26.24 -48.09 -17.70
CA CYS A 342 -27.56 -47.82 -17.13
C CYS A 342 -28.36 -49.16 -17.09
N PHE A 343 -29.66 -49.08 -16.79
CA PHE A 343 -30.75 -50.02 -17.12
C PHE A 343 -31.03 -51.25 -16.22
N CYS A 344 -32.05 -51.01 -15.38
CA CYS A 344 -33.28 -51.79 -15.20
C CYS A 344 -33.31 -53.16 -14.52
N THR A 345 -34.25 -53.22 -13.59
CA THR A 345 -34.76 -54.37 -12.85
C THR A 345 -35.61 -55.31 -13.70
N TRP A 346 -35.58 -56.62 -13.39
CA TRP A 346 -36.72 -57.51 -13.07
C TRP A 346 -36.26 -59.00 -13.02
N VAL A 347 -37.19 -59.92 -12.74
CA VAL A 347 -37.06 -61.40 -12.82
C VAL A 347 -36.59 -62.16 -11.54
N THR A 348 -37.55 -62.27 -10.61
CA THR A 348 -38.09 -63.52 -10.03
C THR A 348 -37.23 -64.78 -9.83
N TRP A 349 -37.22 -65.25 -8.58
CA TRP A 349 -37.71 -66.58 -8.13
C TRP A 349 -37.62 -67.82 -9.07
N THR A 350 -36.84 -68.80 -8.59
CA THR A 350 -37.10 -70.26 -8.58
C THR A 350 -37.13 -71.12 -9.86
N PHE A 351 -36.44 -72.26 -9.75
CA PHE A 351 -36.61 -73.54 -10.47
C PHE A 351 -36.27 -73.61 -11.98
N VAL A 352 -35.26 -74.45 -12.32
CA VAL A 352 -35.42 -75.73 -13.07
C VAL A 352 -34.05 -76.41 -13.31
N ALA A 353 -34.08 -77.74 -13.49
CA ALA A 353 -33.04 -78.60 -14.07
C ALA A 353 -31.64 -78.67 -13.40
N ARG A 354 -31.50 -79.68 -12.54
CA ARG A 354 -30.27 -80.44 -12.37
C ARG A 354 -30.01 -81.25 -13.65
N GLU A 355 -29.03 -80.87 -14.45
CA GLU A 355 -28.32 -81.83 -15.32
C GLU A 355 -26.97 -82.20 -14.71
N VAL A 356 -26.66 -83.49 -14.78
CA VAL A 356 -25.43 -84.09 -14.26
C VAL A 356 -24.43 -84.18 -15.41
N SER A 357 -23.43 -83.30 -15.40
CA SER A 357 -22.20 -83.48 -16.18
C SER A 357 -21.09 -83.94 -15.24
N SER A 358 -20.71 -85.21 -15.39
CA SER A 358 -19.69 -85.87 -14.58
C SER A 358 -18.28 -85.44 -14.98
N ALA A 359 -17.69 -84.50 -14.23
CA ALA A 359 -16.25 -84.27 -14.26
C ALA A 359 -15.55 -85.35 -13.40
N SER A 360 -14.68 -86.15 -14.03
CA SER A 360 -13.91 -87.20 -13.35
C SER A 360 -12.93 -86.63 -12.33
N ALA A 361 -12.76 -87.31 -11.20
CA ALA A 361 -11.80 -86.92 -10.17
C ALA A 361 -10.35 -86.91 -10.71
N ALA A 362 -9.75 -85.73 -10.77
CA ALA A 362 -8.34 -85.54 -11.12
C ALA A 362 -7.42 -86.15 -10.04
N SER A 363 -6.37 -86.87 -10.46
CA SER A 363 -5.41 -87.52 -9.56
C SER A 363 -4.50 -86.48 -8.88
N PRO A 364 -3.92 -86.73 -7.69
CA PRO A 364 -2.72 -86.04 -7.24
C PRO A 364 -1.53 -85.97 -8.18
N VAL A 365 -1.36 -86.79 -9.23
CA VAL A 365 -0.43 -86.38 -10.30
C VAL A 365 -1.00 -85.21 -11.10
N ASP A 366 -2.29 -85.20 -11.41
CA ASP A 366 -2.95 -84.04 -12.03
C ASP A 366 -3.03 -82.83 -11.08
N LYS A 367 -3.12 -83.02 -9.75
CA LYS A 367 -3.06 -81.92 -8.77
C LYS A 367 -1.65 -81.42 -8.54
N VAL A 368 -0.61 -82.26 -8.61
CA VAL A 368 0.78 -81.79 -8.53
C VAL A 368 1.20 -81.15 -9.86
N LEU A 369 0.69 -81.61 -11.01
CA LEU A 369 0.83 -80.90 -12.28
C LEU A 369 0.06 -79.58 -12.29
N SER A 370 -1.16 -79.56 -11.74
CA SER A 370 -1.90 -78.31 -11.50
C SER A 370 -1.11 -77.40 -10.59
N ALA A 371 -0.58 -77.90 -9.46
CA ALA A 371 0.20 -77.11 -8.50
C ALA A 371 1.53 -76.62 -9.08
N LEU A 372 2.26 -77.40 -9.89
CA LEU A 372 3.47 -76.92 -10.57
C LEU A 372 3.15 -75.93 -11.70
N SER A 373 2.07 -76.14 -12.44
CA SER A 373 1.60 -75.17 -13.44
C SER A 373 1.08 -73.90 -12.79
N GLU A 374 0.49 -74.00 -11.59
CA GLU A 374 0.02 -72.90 -10.76
C GLU A 374 1.21 -72.17 -10.12
N MET A 375 2.19 -72.86 -9.55
CA MET A 375 3.47 -72.28 -9.08
C MET A 375 4.24 -71.60 -10.21
N LYS A 376 4.27 -72.17 -11.42
CA LYS A 376 4.82 -71.51 -12.60
C LYS A 376 4.02 -70.26 -12.98
N SER A 377 2.69 -70.35 -12.99
CA SER A 377 1.82 -69.22 -13.30
C SER A 377 1.95 -68.10 -12.27
N THR A 378 2.07 -68.45 -11.00
CA THR A 378 2.28 -67.56 -9.86
C THR A 378 3.68 -66.96 -9.91
N GLY A 379 4.73 -67.73 -10.16
CA GLY A 379 6.10 -67.21 -10.32
C GLY A 379 6.24 -66.27 -11.53
N LEU A 380 5.56 -66.56 -12.64
CA LEU A 380 5.47 -65.64 -13.79
C LEU A 380 4.69 -64.36 -13.41
N ALA A 381 3.56 -64.49 -12.74
CA ALA A 381 2.74 -63.34 -12.29
C ALA A 381 3.46 -62.48 -11.23
N GLU A 382 4.20 -63.09 -10.31
CA GLU A 382 5.04 -62.40 -9.31
C GLU A 382 6.21 -61.70 -9.98
N MET A 383 6.89 -62.33 -10.93
CA MET A 383 7.96 -61.71 -11.70
C MET A 383 7.45 -60.50 -12.52
N ASP A 384 6.26 -60.59 -13.11
CA ASP A 384 5.64 -59.46 -13.84
C ASP A 384 5.06 -58.39 -12.90
N ALA A 385 4.60 -58.75 -11.70
CA ALA A 385 4.23 -57.80 -10.65
C ALA A 385 5.47 -57.06 -10.10
N GLU A 386 6.58 -57.76 -9.86
CA GLU A 386 7.85 -57.18 -9.41
C GLU A 386 8.44 -56.23 -10.48
N LYS A 387 8.37 -56.59 -11.77
CA LYS A 387 8.70 -55.67 -12.88
C LYS A 387 7.85 -54.40 -12.84
N THR A 388 6.56 -54.53 -12.56
CA THR A 388 5.63 -53.39 -12.52
C THR A 388 5.98 -52.47 -11.33
N GLN A 389 6.19 -53.03 -10.15
CA GLN A 389 6.63 -52.30 -8.95
C GLN A 389 8.01 -51.65 -9.13
N HIS A 390 8.97 -52.33 -9.77
CA HIS A 390 10.28 -51.77 -10.08
C HIS A 390 10.21 -50.64 -11.13
N ALA A 391 9.30 -50.73 -12.11
CA ALA A 391 9.05 -49.66 -13.07
C ALA A 391 8.44 -48.42 -12.39
N GLU A 392 7.48 -48.61 -11.48
CA GLU A 392 6.91 -47.53 -10.65
C GLU A 392 7.97 -46.89 -9.73
N PHE A 393 8.80 -47.71 -9.07
CA PHE A 393 9.92 -47.23 -8.24
C PHE A 393 11.00 -46.50 -9.06
N SER A 394 11.32 -46.99 -10.26
CA SER A 394 12.27 -46.34 -11.15
C SER A 394 11.75 -44.99 -11.64
N ALA A 395 10.46 -44.90 -11.98
CA ALA A 395 9.81 -43.65 -12.34
C ALA A 395 9.76 -42.65 -11.16
N PHE A 396 9.53 -43.13 -9.93
CA PHE A 396 9.66 -42.32 -8.71
C PHE A 396 11.09 -41.80 -8.54
N CYS A 397 12.10 -42.67 -8.65
CA CYS A 397 13.51 -42.31 -8.57
C CYS A 397 13.90 -41.23 -9.60
N GLU A 398 13.59 -41.43 -10.88
CA GLU A 398 13.88 -40.45 -11.94
C GLU A 398 13.17 -39.12 -11.68
N LYS A 399 11.88 -39.15 -11.35
CA LYS A 399 11.07 -37.97 -11.06
C LYS A 399 11.62 -37.19 -9.86
N THR A 400 11.76 -37.83 -8.69
CA THR A 400 12.15 -37.14 -7.45
C THR A 400 13.62 -36.72 -7.45
N LEU A 401 14.53 -37.45 -8.11
CA LEU A 401 15.91 -36.99 -8.33
C LEU A 401 15.96 -35.77 -9.27
N SER A 402 15.08 -35.69 -10.28
CA SER A 402 14.94 -34.53 -11.16
C SER A 402 14.34 -33.32 -10.43
N GLU A 403 13.24 -33.50 -9.70
CA GLU A 403 12.61 -32.46 -8.86
C GLU A 403 13.60 -31.88 -7.85
N LYS A 404 14.37 -32.73 -7.15
CA LYS A 404 15.41 -32.28 -6.23
C LYS A 404 16.63 -31.70 -6.94
N ALA A 405 16.92 -32.07 -8.19
CA ALA A 405 17.95 -31.40 -8.98
C ALA A 405 17.55 -29.96 -9.32
N SER A 406 16.29 -29.74 -9.73
CA SER A 406 15.74 -28.41 -9.99
C SER A 406 15.68 -27.56 -8.72
N ALA A 407 15.17 -28.10 -7.60
CA ALA A 407 15.12 -27.37 -6.32
C ALA A 407 16.51 -26.93 -5.83
N ILE A 408 17.56 -27.75 -6.03
CA ILE A 408 18.95 -27.35 -5.72
C ILE A 408 19.46 -26.27 -6.67
N ALA A 409 19.05 -26.27 -7.94
CA ALA A 409 19.43 -25.22 -8.89
C ALA A 409 18.72 -23.89 -8.55
N GLU A 410 17.40 -23.91 -8.37
CA GLU A 410 16.59 -22.75 -7.95
C GLU A 410 17.07 -22.16 -6.62
N GLY A 411 17.45 -23.03 -5.66
CA GLY A 411 18.03 -22.62 -4.38
C GLY A 411 19.40 -21.93 -4.52
N LYS A 412 20.25 -22.36 -5.47
CA LYS A 412 21.52 -21.68 -5.78
C LYS A 412 21.29 -20.33 -6.43
N ASP A 413 20.44 -20.27 -7.45
CA ASP A 413 20.12 -19.04 -8.15
C ASP A 413 19.50 -18.01 -7.18
N SER A 414 18.66 -18.47 -6.24
CA SER A 414 18.10 -17.65 -5.16
C SER A 414 19.18 -17.17 -4.19
N SER A 415 20.15 -18.02 -3.82
CA SER A 415 21.30 -17.65 -2.99
C SER A 415 22.14 -16.56 -3.65
N GLU A 416 22.49 -16.70 -4.93
CA GLU A 416 23.26 -15.70 -5.69
C GLU A 416 22.50 -14.37 -5.82
N GLN A 417 21.17 -14.41 -6.03
CA GLN A 417 20.32 -13.22 -6.05
C GLN A 417 20.25 -12.51 -4.69
N LEU A 418 20.17 -13.27 -3.59
CA LEU A 418 20.18 -12.73 -2.23
C LEU A 418 21.53 -12.08 -1.88
N GLU A 419 22.65 -12.71 -2.25
CA GLU A 419 23.99 -12.14 -2.11
C GLU A 419 24.14 -10.82 -2.89
N ALA A 420 23.73 -10.79 -4.17
CA ALA A 420 23.75 -9.56 -4.97
C ALA A 420 22.82 -8.45 -4.40
N LYS A 421 21.67 -8.83 -3.82
CA LYS A 421 20.76 -7.90 -3.13
C LYS A 421 21.41 -7.34 -1.85
N ILE A 422 22.10 -8.17 -1.08
CA ILE A 422 22.85 -7.77 0.12
C ILE A 422 23.93 -6.74 -0.23
N GLU A 423 24.76 -6.99 -1.25
CA GLU A 423 25.78 -6.05 -1.69
C GLU A 423 25.18 -4.71 -2.15
N LYS A 424 24.11 -4.76 -2.96
CA LYS A 424 23.40 -3.56 -3.43
C LYS A 424 22.82 -2.73 -2.29
N LEU A 425 22.26 -3.38 -1.26
CA LEU A 425 21.73 -2.71 -0.07
C LEU A 425 22.87 -2.10 0.76
N GLN A 426 23.97 -2.82 0.99
CA GLN A 426 25.15 -2.29 1.69
C GLN A 426 25.76 -1.06 1.00
N ALA A 427 25.87 -1.10 -0.33
CA ALA A 427 26.32 0.06 -1.13
C ALA A 427 25.34 1.25 -1.00
N SER A 428 24.03 0.98 -1.02
CA SER A 428 22.98 2.02 -0.87
C SER A 428 22.99 2.66 0.53
N ILE A 429 23.12 1.86 1.59
CA ILE A 429 23.26 2.34 2.98
C ILE A 429 24.51 3.21 3.13
N SER A 430 25.62 2.80 2.53
CA SER A 430 26.89 3.55 2.55
C SER A 430 26.76 4.91 1.83
N LYS A 431 26.12 4.92 0.65
CA LYS A 431 25.84 6.15 -0.11
C LYS A 431 24.92 7.09 0.67
N LEU A 432 23.80 6.59 1.21
CA LEU A 432 22.87 7.38 2.03
C LEU A 432 23.56 7.93 3.29
N GLY A 433 24.45 7.17 3.93
CA GLY A 433 25.26 7.64 5.05
C GLY A 433 26.14 8.85 4.69
N GLY A 434 26.82 8.81 3.53
CA GLY A 434 27.61 9.94 3.03
C GLY A 434 26.75 11.17 2.70
N GLU A 435 25.61 10.98 2.03
CA GLU A 435 24.68 12.06 1.70
C GLU A 435 24.07 12.70 2.96
N LEU A 436 23.75 11.92 3.99
CA LEU A 436 23.29 12.42 5.30
C LEU A 436 24.36 13.24 6.02
N GLN A 437 25.64 12.87 5.88
CA GLN A 437 26.75 13.64 6.44
C GLN A 437 26.93 14.98 5.69
N MET A 438 26.77 15.00 4.36
CA MET A 438 26.77 16.25 3.58
C MET A 438 25.64 17.19 4.01
N HIS A 439 24.40 16.72 4.02
CA HIS A 439 23.25 17.53 4.45
C HIS A 439 23.38 18.01 5.91
N ALA A 440 23.98 17.20 6.80
CA ALA A 440 24.28 17.64 8.17
C ALA A 440 25.32 18.78 8.20
N GLN A 441 26.32 18.76 7.32
CA GLN A 441 27.30 19.84 7.18
C GLN A 441 26.67 21.10 6.57
N ASP A 442 25.81 20.96 5.55
CA ASP A 442 25.11 22.08 4.91
C ASP A 442 24.15 22.79 5.88
N ILE A 443 23.49 22.04 6.77
CA ILE A 443 22.68 22.59 7.87
C ILE A 443 23.57 23.39 8.84
N LEU A 444 24.77 22.91 9.18
CA LEU A 444 25.70 23.62 10.07
C LEU A 444 26.21 24.92 9.44
N THR A 445 26.57 24.92 8.15
CA THR A 445 27.00 26.14 7.45
C THR A 445 25.85 27.12 7.28
N THR A 446 24.67 26.66 6.86
CA THR A 446 23.49 27.53 6.66
C THR A 446 23.05 28.19 7.98
N ASN A 447 23.10 27.46 9.11
CA ASN A 447 22.85 28.04 10.43
C ASN A 447 23.91 29.10 10.81
N LYS A 448 25.19 28.82 10.55
CA LYS A 448 26.26 29.80 10.79
C LYS A 448 26.08 31.07 9.95
N ASP A 449 25.81 30.92 8.65
CA ASP A 449 25.58 32.05 7.74
C ASP A 449 24.35 32.86 8.16
N THR A 450 23.32 32.20 8.69
CA THR A 450 22.12 32.82 9.28
C THR A 450 22.46 33.66 10.51
N ASP A 451 23.34 33.19 11.40
CA ASP A 451 23.75 33.94 12.59
C ASP A 451 24.74 35.06 12.28
N ASP A 452 25.69 34.82 11.37
CA ASP A 452 26.61 35.85 10.85
C ASP A 452 25.83 36.99 10.17
N ALA A 453 24.78 36.67 9.39
CA ALA A 453 23.91 37.67 8.77
C ALA A 453 23.10 38.48 9.78
N LYS A 454 22.57 37.86 10.85
CA LYS A 454 21.88 38.56 11.96
C LYS A 454 22.83 39.49 12.72
N ALA A 455 24.06 39.04 12.98
CA ALA A 455 25.07 39.82 13.68
C ALA A 455 25.46 41.07 12.87
N LEU A 456 25.75 40.90 11.58
CA LEU A 456 26.04 42.00 10.66
C LEU A 456 24.86 42.99 10.61
N ARG A 457 23.63 42.51 10.49
CA ARG A 457 22.45 43.37 10.42
C ARG A 457 22.20 44.15 11.72
N THR A 458 22.54 43.57 12.87
CA THR A 458 22.46 44.24 14.17
C THR A 458 23.49 45.36 14.28
N GLN A 459 24.72 45.13 13.80
CA GLN A 459 25.75 46.17 13.70
C GLN A 459 25.32 47.30 12.76
N GLU A 460 24.89 46.99 11.53
CA GLU A 460 24.42 48.00 10.57
C GLU A 460 23.25 48.84 11.11
N ALA A 461 22.32 48.23 11.86
CA ALA A 461 21.21 48.93 12.49
C ALA A 461 21.68 49.92 13.56
N ALA A 462 22.71 49.56 14.33
CA ALA A 462 23.31 50.45 15.33
C ALA A 462 24.07 51.61 14.67
N ASP A 463 24.86 51.33 13.63
CA ASP A 463 25.60 52.35 12.86
C ASP A 463 24.63 53.34 12.16
N PHE A 464 23.52 52.84 11.60
CA PHE A 464 22.45 53.67 11.05
C PHE A 464 21.78 54.52 12.14
N ALA A 465 21.44 53.94 13.30
CA ALA A 465 20.79 54.69 14.38
C ALA A 465 21.69 55.81 14.95
N ALA A 466 23.00 55.56 15.04
CA ALA A 466 23.99 56.56 15.45
C ALA A 466 24.08 57.71 14.42
N THR A 467 24.28 57.40 13.14
CA THR A 467 24.38 58.42 12.09
C THR A 467 23.08 59.19 11.86
N LEU A 468 21.92 58.53 11.96
CA LEU A 468 20.61 59.20 11.89
C LEU A 468 20.46 60.25 13.00
N LYS A 469 20.86 59.91 14.23
CA LYS A 469 20.85 60.81 15.38
C LYS A 469 21.78 62.02 15.19
N GLU A 470 22.98 61.81 14.65
CA GLU A 470 23.91 62.91 14.31
C GLU A 470 23.31 63.89 13.30
N TYR A 471 22.60 63.41 12.28
CA TYR A 471 21.87 64.26 11.33
C TYR A 471 20.71 65.01 12.00
N GLU A 472 19.93 64.36 12.88
CA GLU A 472 18.82 65.00 13.60
C GLU A 472 19.30 66.13 14.53
N GLU A 473 20.30 65.84 15.36
CA GLU A 473 20.93 66.83 16.25
C GLU A 473 21.53 68.01 15.45
N SER A 474 22.14 67.73 14.28
CA SER A 474 22.69 68.76 13.40
C SER A 474 21.61 69.64 12.75
N ILE A 475 20.53 69.04 12.23
CA ILE A 475 19.39 69.75 11.61
C ILE A 475 18.67 70.65 12.62
N ASP A 476 18.53 70.17 13.86
CA ASP A 476 17.92 70.87 14.98
C ASP A 476 18.83 71.99 15.51
N ALA A 477 20.13 71.75 15.67
CA ALA A 477 21.11 72.79 16.02
C ALA A 477 21.15 73.94 14.98
N ILE A 478 21.18 73.62 13.68
CA ILE A 478 21.07 74.62 12.60
C ILE A 478 19.71 75.32 12.65
N GLY A 479 18.64 74.60 12.99
CA GLY A 479 17.29 75.15 13.20
C GLY A 479 17.26 76.22 14.29
N ARG A 480 17.75 75.89 15.48
CA ARG A 480 17.90 76.83 16.61
C ARG A 480 18.76 78.03 16.23
N ALA A 481 19.96 77.81 15.69
CA ALA A 481 20.87 78.88 15.30
C ALA A 481 20.24 79.83 14.27
N THR A 482 19.52 79.29 13.28
CA THR A 482 18.78 80.08 12.29
C THR A 482 17.66 80.89 12.93
N GLN A 483 17.01 80.38 13.98
CA GLN A 483 15.95 81.11 14.68
C GLN A 483 16.52 82.23 15.56
N THR A 484 17.52 81.93 16.39
CA THR A 484 18.21 82.93 17.23
C THR A 484 18.78 84.09 16.40
N LEU A 485 19.31 83.82 15.20
CA LEU A 485 19.80 84.87 14.30
C LEU A 485 18.69 85.75 13.70
N LYS A 486 17.46 85.23 13.51
CA LYS A 486 16.31 86.06 13.12
C LYS A 486 15.78 86.87 14.30
N ASP A 487 15.75 86.29 15.49
CA ASP A 487 15.21 86.95 16.69
C ASP A 487 16.08 88.16 17.11
N GLN A 488 17.33 88.22 16.63
CA GLN A 488 18.25 89.37 16.77
C GLN A 488 18.25 90.33 15.57
N ASP A 489 17.43 90.09 14.54
CA ASP A 489 17.43 90.83 13.27
C ASP A 489 16.60 92.13 13.34
N PHE A 490 17.07 93.09 14.13
CA PHE A 490 16.42 94.42 14.26
C PHE A 490 17.42 95.57 14.38
N SER A 491 17.12 96.67 13.67
CA SER A 491 17.97 97.87 13.63
C SER A 491 18.03 98.56 15.00
N ARG A 492 19.23 98.62 15.59
CA ARG A 492 19.49 99.38 16.83
C ARG A 492 20.23 100.68 16.54
N PRO A 493 19.78 101.84 17.08
CA PRO A 493 20.62 103.03 17.20
C PRO A 493 21.84 102.78 18.10
N GLN A 494 22.83 103.65 17.95
CA GLN A 494 24.21 103.54 18.44
C GLN A 494 24.38 103.45 19.98
N ALA A 495 25.56 102.93 20.38
CA ALA A 495 26.06 102.65 21.75
C ALA A 495 25.62 101.29 22.34
N GLU A 496 26.48 100.49 22.99
CA GLU A 496 27.91 100.65 23.32
C GLU A 496 28.61 99.28 23.43
N LYS A 497 29.91 99.25 23.77
CA LYS A 497 30.84 98.09 23.65
C LYS A 497 30.51 96.81 24.45
N ALA A 498 29.34 96.68 25.08
CA ALA A 498 28.98 95.55 25.94
C ALA A 498 28.57 94.26 25.16
N ALA A 499 28.03 94.38 23.95
CA ALA A 499 27.42 93.25 23.24
C ALA A 499 28.42 92.18 22.76
N LEU A 500 29.64 92.55 22.38
CA LEU A 500 30.64 91.60 21.86
C LEU A 500 31.14 90.63 22.95
N ALA A 501 31.20 91.10 24.21
CA ALA A 501 31.52 90.25 25.36
C ALA A 501 30.40 89.22 25.62
N GLN A 502 29.13 89.63 25.58
CA GLN A 502 28.00 88.70 25.72
C GLN A 502 27.90 87.70 24.57
N PHE A 503 28.22 88.09 23.33
CA PHE A 503 28.27 87.16 22.20
C PHE A 503 29.35 86.08 22.41
N SER A 504 30.55 86.46 22.88
CA SER A 504 31.60 85.49 23.23
C SER A 504 31.21 84.56 24.39
N GLY A 505 30.48 85.07 25.39
CA GLY A 505 30.00 84.29 26.53
C GLY A 505 28.82 83.36 26.23
N ALA A 506 27.98 83.69 25.24
CA ALA A 506 26.87 82.85 24.80
C ALA A 506 27.30 81.75 23.81
N VAL A 507 28.34 82.02 23.01
CA VAL A 507 28.90 81.06 22.04
C VAL A 507 29.97 80.15 22.68
N GLY A 508 30.65 80.61 23.74
CA GLY A 508 31.66 79.85 24.48
C GLY A 508 31.24 78.45 24.97
N PRO A 509 30.02 78.26 25.53
CA PRO A 509 29.51 76.94 25.91
C PRO A 509 29.15 76.03 24.72
N ALA A 510 29.01 76.59 23.52
CA ALA A 510 28.55 75.87 22.32
C ALA A 510 29.67 75.37 21.39
N LEU A 511 30.94 75.72 21.66
CA LEU A 511 32.09 75.18 20.93
C LEU A 511 32.69 73.87 21.49
N PRO A 512 32.75 73.62 22.82
CA PRO A 512 33.36 72.40 23.36
C PRO A 512 32.67 71.10 22.94
N SER A 513 31.38 71.15 22.59
CA SER A 513 30.62 69.99 22.07
C SER A 513 31.14 69.46 20.73
N LEU A 514 32.01 70.19 20.02
CA LEU A 514 32.68 69.73 18.80
C LEU A 514 34.00 68.95 19.05
N SER A 515 34.48 68.85 20.30
CA SER A 515 35.76 68.17 20.59
C SER A 515 35.65 66.64 20.74
N GLY A 516 34.45 66.07 20.63
CA GLY A 516 34.21 64.62 20.69
C GLY A 516 34.40 63.88 19.36
N VAL A 517 34.68 64.59 18.26
CA VAL A 517 34.78 64.00 16.93
C VAL A 517 36.15 63.33 16.74
N SER A 518 36.16 61.99 16.65
CA SER A 518 37.37 61.26 16.24
C SER A 518 37.81 61.68 14.83
N ALA A 519 39.12 61.79 14.60
CA ALA A 519 39.69 62.50 13.45
C ALA A 519 39.48 61.86 12.05
N ALA A 520 38.61 60.85 11.93
CA ALA A 520 38.40 60.07 10.71
C ALA A 520 37.27 60.57 9.79
N SER A 521 36.29 61.33 10.32
CA SER A 521 35.04 61.64 9.59
C SER A 521 34.64 63.12 9.57
N THR A 522 35.54 64.07 9.85
CA THR A 522 35.24 65.50 9.66
C THR A 522 35.02 65.84 8.18
N PRO A 523 33.84 66.37 7.77
CA PRO A 523 33.66 66.85 6.41
C PRO A 523 34.55 68.08 6.19
N LYS A 524 35.49 67.98 5.23
CA LYS A 524 36.46 69.04 4.84
C LYS A 524 35.84 70.43 4.68
N GLN A 525 34.56 70.51 4.34
CA GLN A 525 33.83 71.76 4.15
C GLN A 525 33.59 72.54 5.45
N LEU A 526 33.40 71.89 6.61
CA LEU A 526 33.06 72.60 7.86
C LEU A 526 34.25 73.43 8.38
N ASN A 527 35.44 72.84 8.39
CA ASN A 527 36.69 73.56 8.72
C ASN A 527 37.01 74.66 7.70
N ALA A 528 36.71 74.45 6.41
CA ALA A 528 36.91 75.47 5.38
C ALA A 528 35.97 76.68 5.56
N VAL A 529 34.71 76.46 5.94
CA VAL A 529 33.74 77.52 6.23
C VAL A 529 34.12 78.29 7.50
N LEU A 530 34.54 77.59 8.56
CA LEU A 530 34.98 78.22 9.80
C LEU A 530 36.27 79.04 9.60
N ALA A 531 37.21 78.54 8.80
CA ALA A 531 38.43 79.26 8.43
C ALA A 531 38.14 80.51 7.57
N ALA A 532 37.20 80.41 6.61
CA ALA A 532 36.78 81.55 5.80
C ALA A 532 36.08 82.65 6.63
N PHE A 533 35.33 82.27 7.67
CA PHE A 533 34.68 83.22 8.58
C PHE A 533 35.68 83.97 9.48
N LEU A 534 36.78 83.31 9.87
CA LEU A 534 37.80 83.88 10.78
C LEU A 534 38.88 84.73 10.07
N GLN A 535 38.87 84.83 8.74
CA GLN A 535 39.87 85.58 7.95
C GLN A 535 39.39 86.95 7.42
N ALA A 536 38.38 87.56 8.05
CA ALA A 536 37.89 88.89 7.65
C ALA A 536 38.84 90.04 8.08
N ASP A 537 39.24 90.86 7.10
CA ASP A 537 40.19 91.98 7.20
C ASP A 537 39.71 93.11 8.16
N PRO A 538 40.54 93.69 9.06
CA PRO A 538 40.06 94.49 10.19
C PRO A 538 39.81 95.98 9.88
N LYS A 539 39.40 96.35 8.65
CA LYS A 539 39.19 97.76 8.25
C LYS A 539 38.01 97.99 7.30
N ALA A 540 36.79 98.07 7.84
CA ALA A 540 35.67 98.80 7.24
C ALA A 540 34.81 99.45 8.33
N THR A 541 34.61 100.77 8.26
CA THR A 541 33.80 101.55 9.20
C THR A 541 32.35 101.66 8.70
N GLY A 542 31.41 101.03 9.42
CA GLY A 542 29.99 101.01 9.09
C GLY A 542 29.45 99.59 9.20
N TYR A 543 28.95 99.21 10.39
CA TYR A 543 28.42 97.87 10.65
C TYR A 543 26.90 97.87 10.52
N ASP A 544 26.40 97.62 9.30
CA ASP A 544 25.06 97.07 9.11
C ASP A 544 25.07 95.58 9.48
N PHE A 545 24.00 95.10 10.10
CA PHE A 545 23.88 93.73 10.57
C PHE A 545 23.63 92.77 9.39
N GLN A 546 24.69 92.18 8.82
CA GLN A 546 24.63 91.31 7.63
C GLN A 546 24.11 89.87 7.90
N SER A 547 23.16 89.72 8.83
CA SER A 547 22.51 88.46 9.24
C SER A 547 21.98 87.62 8.07
N GLY A 548 21.35 88.28 7.08
CA GLY A 548 20.65 87.63 5.98
C GLY A 548 21.50 86.71 5.11
N GLY A 549 22.79 87.00 4.95
CA GLY A 549 23.73 86.14 4.22
C GLY A 549 23.99 84.82 4.94
N VAL A 550 24.26 84.89 6.24
CA VAL A 550 24.50 83.72 7.10
C VAL A 550 23.23 82.89 7.25
N ILE A 551 22.07 83.53 7.45
CA ILE A 551 20.76 82.87 7.50
C ILE A 551 20.46 82.11 6.20
N LYS A 552 20.81 82.67 5.02
CA LYS A 552 20.65 81.97 3.74
C LYS A 552 21.53 80.72 3.64
N MET A 553 22.79 80.81 4.08
CA MET A 553 23.72 79.68 4.09
C MET A 553 23.29 78.58 5.07
N LEU A 554 22.86 78.93 6.29
CA LEU A 554 22.36 77.97 7.28
C LEU A 554 21.08 77.25 6.79
N LYS A 555 20.16 77.97 6.14
CA LYS A 555 18.99 77.35 5.48
C LYS A 555 19.41 76.35 4.39
N GLN A 556 20.37 76.71 3.53
CA GLN A 556 20.89 75.80 2.50
C GLN A 556 21.57 74.56 3.09
N LEU A 557 22.33 74.72 4.18
CA LEU A 557 22.95 73.59 4.88
C LEU A 557 21.90 72.68 5.53
N LYS A 558 20.86 73.25 6.16
CA LYS A 558 19.72 72.49 6.70
C LYS A 558 19.05 71.65 5.62
N THR A 559 18.76 72.23 4.44
CA THR A 559 18.14 71.50 3.32
C THR A 559 19.05 70.39 2.79
N LYS A 560 20.39 70.57 2.77
CA LYS A 560 21.33 69.51 2.42
C LYS A 560 21.31 68.35 3.41
N PHE A 561 21.42 68.61 4.71
CA PHE A 561 21.34 67.55 5.73
C PHE A 561 19.97 66.86 5.75
N GLN A 562 18.87 67.57 5.44
CA GLN A 562 17.56 66.95 5.26
C GLN A 562 17.51 66.00 4.05
N ALA A 563 18.18 66.34 2.95
CA ALA A 563 18.30 65.46 1.78
C ALA A 563 19.21 64.25 2.06
N GLU A 564 20.38 64.46 2.67
CA GLU A 564 21.31 63.39 3.06
C GLU A 564 20.67 62.41 4.07
N LYS A 565 19.86 62.91 5.02
CA LYS A 565 19.06 62.07 5.91
C LYS A 565 18.07 61.19 5.15
N ALA A 566 17.33 61.76 4.19
CA ALA A 566 16.36 61.01 3.39
C ALA A 566 17.01 59.94 2.50
N ASP A 567 18.19 60.22 1.93
CA ASP A 567 18.98 59.25 1.19
C ASP A 567 19.55 58.14 2.09
N LEU A 568 19.94 58.46 3.34
CA LEU A 568 20.34 57.48 4.35
C LEU A 568 19.18 56.56 4.74
N GLU A 569 18.00 57.12 5.04
CA GLU A 569 16.77 56.37 5.36
C GLU A 569 16.34 55.44 4.20
N LYS A 570 16.45 55.91 2.95
CA LYS A 570 16.19 55.12 1.74
C LYS A 570 17.20 53.98 1.54
N THR A 571 18.48 54.24 1.82
CA THR A 571 19.54 53.23 1.76
C THR A 571 19.31 52.14 2.80
N GLU A 572 18.95 52.51 4.03
CA GLU A 572 18.60 51.59 5.11
C GLU A 572 17.36 50.75 4.78
N ALA A 573 16.30 51.34 4.20
CA ALA A 573 15.14 50.58 3.73
C ALA A 573 15.52 49.50 2.70
N THR A 574 16.45 49.83 1.79
CA THR A 574 16.97 48.90 0.79
C THR A 574 17.79 47.76 1.44
N LYS A 575 18.63 48.08 2.43
CA LYS A 575 19.38 47.08 3.22
C LYS A 575 18.47 46.13 4.00
N LYS A 576 17.44 46.65 4.69
CA LYS A 576 16.45 45.84 5.41
C LYS A 576 15.76 44.84 4.48
N SER A 577 15.24 45.30 3.34
CA SER A 577 14.59 44.43 2.36
C SER A 577 15.56 43.38 1.77
N SER A 578 16.81 43.76 1.48
CA SER A 578 17.83 42.82 1.00
C SER A 578 18.15 41.73 2.04
N HIS A 579 18.25 42.11 3.32
CA HIS A 579 18.47 41.17 4.43
C HIS A 579 17.25 40.24 4.63
N GLU A 580 16.02 40.76 4.58
CA GLU A 580 14.80 39.95 4.70
C GLU A 580 14.69 38.89 3.58
N LEU A 581 15.06 39.24 2.34
CA LEU A 581 15.14 38.30 1.23
C LEU A 581 16.23 37.23 1.47
N LEU A 582 17.42 37.62 1.94
CA LEU A 582 18.50 36.68 2.29
C LEU A 582 18.06 35.71 3.39
N MET A 583 17.47 36.23 4.48
CA MET A 583 16.98 35.41 5.60
C MET A 583 15.86 34.45 5.15
N THR A 584 14.97 34.90 4.26
CA THR A 584 13.94 34.03 3.66
C THR A 584 14.56 32.94 2.78
N SER A 585 15.65 33.24 2.06
CA SER A 585 16.37 32.25 1.25
C SER A 585 17.09 31.22 2.11
N LEU A 586 17.81 31.66 3.15
CA LEU A 586 18.52 30.78 4.09
C LEU A 586 17.54 29.90 4.88
N ALA A 587 16.40 30.45 5.31
CA ALA A 587 15.35 29.68 5.98
C ALA A 587 14.78 28.56 5.07
N LYS A 588 14.51 28.85 3.79
CA LYS A 588 14.06 27.83 2.82
C LYS A 588 15.11 26.75 2.54
N GLN A 589 16.39 27.15 2.47
CA GLN A 589 17.49 26.21 2.31
C GLN A 589 17.61 25.30 3.53
N LEU A 590 17.50 25.87 4.74
CA LEU A 590 17.52 25.11 5.98
C LEU A 590 16.38 24.10 6.07
N THR A 591 15.12 24.51 5.83
CA THR A 591 13.97 23.58 5.88
C THR A 591 14.09 22.49 4.82
N SER A 592 14.49 22.83 3.59
CA SER A 592 14.68 21.84 2.52
C SER A 592 15.79 20.83 2.83
N SER A 593 16.90 21.26 3.44
CA SER A 593 17.97 20.37 3.89
C SER A 593 17.54 19.49 5.07
N GLU A 594 16.75 20.01 6.01
CA GLU A 594 16.19 19.24 7.14
C GLU A 594 15.19 18.18 6.68
N GLU A 595 14.27 18.53 5.77
CA GLU A 595 13.32 17.62 5.13
C GLU A 595 14.05 16.50 4.36
N THR A 596 14.97 16.87 3.46
CA THR A 596 15.79 15.91 2.69
C THR A 596 16.57 14.96 3.59
N LYS A 597 17.09 15.46 4.71
CA LYS A 597 17.81 14.65 5.70
C LYS A 597 16.87 13.69 6.44
N ALA A 598 15.66 14.11 6.79
CA ALA A 598 14.65 13.25 7.41
C ALA A 598 14.24 12.10 6.48
N GLU A 599 13.91 12.41 5.22
CA GLU A 599 13.57 11.41 4.19
C GLU A 599 14.70 10.40 3.98
N LYS A 600 15.93 10.87 3.77
CA LYS A 600 17.11 9.98 3.58
C LYS A 600 17.42 9.14 4.81
N THR A 601 17.11 9.63 6.01
CA THR A 601 17.23 8.82 7.24
C THR A 601 16.21 7.68 7.22
N GLN A 602 14.96 7.95 6.85
CA GLN A 602 13.93 6.91 6.71
C GLN A 602 14.28 5.87 5.64
N PHE A 603 14.76 6.31 4.46
CA PHE A 603 15.23 5.40 3.41
C PHE A 603 16.41 4.53 3.87
N LYS A 604 17.34 5.08 4.65
CA LYS A 604 18.47 4.32 5.20
C LYS A 604 18.01 3.25 6.20
N SER A 605 17.12 3.60 7.13
CA SER A 605 16.57 2.63 8.09
C SER A 605 15.83 1.50 7.40
N LYS A 606 15.05 1.79 6.34
CA LYS A 606 14.38 0.75 5.55
C LYS A 606 15.38 -0.16 4.82
N ALA A 607 16.43 0.41 4.22
CA ALA A 607 17.48 -0.39 3.58
C ALA A 607 18.24 -1.28 4.59
N GLU A 608 18.39 -0.84 5.83
CA GLU A 608 18.97 -1.64 6.93
C GLU A 608 18.05 -2.80 7.37
N GLU A 609 16.73 -2.60 7.37
CA GLU A 609 15.71 -3.65 7.59
C GLU A 609 15.67 -4.67 6.44
N ASP A 610 15.63 -4.20 5.19
CA ASP A 610 15.69 -5.05 3.98
C ASP A 610 16.98 -5.88 3.95
N LEU A 611 18.11 -5.33 4.44
CA LEU A 611 19.40 -6.02 4.54
C LEU A 611 19.41 -7.09 5.62
N ALA A 612 18.79 -6.84 6.77
CA ALA A 612 18.66 -7.83 7.84
C ALA A 612 17.80 -9.01 7.38
N THR A 613 16.71 -8.72 6.66
CA THR A 613 15.79 -9.73 6.10
C THR A 613 16.50 -10.60 5.06
N ALA A 614 17.13 -9.99 4.05
CA ALA A 614 17.84 -10.73 3.00
C ALA A 614 18.98 -11.63 3.53
N LYS A 615 19.60 -11.28 4.67
CA LYS A 615 20.59 -12.13 5.35
C LYS A 615 19.96 -13.33 6.05
N SER A 616 18.78 -13.16 6.65
CA SER A 616 18.01 -14.26 7.24
C SER A 616 17.57 -15.24 6.16
N ASP A 617 17.01 -14.72 5.06
CA ASP A 617 16.55 -15.49 3.90
C ASP A 617 17.70 -16.32 3.30
N LEU A 618 18.92 -15.74 3.22
CA LEU A 618 20.12 -16.41 2.73
C LEU A 618 20.55 -17.57 3.65
N GLU A 619 20.50 -17.38 4.97
CA GLU A 619 20.83 -18.44 5.94
C GLU A 619 19.83 -19.60 5.90
N GLU A 620 18.54 -19.30 5.75
CA GLU A 620 17.49 -20.31 5.59
C GLU A 620 17.61 -21.06 4.26
N THR A 621 17.83 -20.34 3.15
CA THR A 621 18.06 -20.92 1.83
C THR A 621 19.27 -21.85 1.84
N ALA A 622 20.37 -21.45 2.49
CA ALA A 622 21.57 -22.29 2.61
C ALA A 622 21.32 -23.60 3.40
N LYS A 623 20.48 -23.57 4.44
CA LYS A 623 20.08 -24.78 5.20
C LYS A 623 19.25 -25.72 4.33
N THR A 624 18.24 -25.21 3.64
CA THR A 624 17.38 -25.99 2.73
C THR A 624 18.19 -26.62 1.59
N LEU A 625 19.10 -25.85 0.98
CA LEU A 625 19.99 -26.30 -0.09
C LEU A 625 20.92 -27.43 0.38
N ALA A 626 21.46 -27.34 1.60
CA ALA A 626 22.25 -28.41 2.20
C ALA A 626 21.41 -29.68 2.47
N ALA A 627 20.19 -29.53 2.98
CA ALA A 627 19.27 -30.63 3.22
C ALA A 627 18.87 -31.36 1.93
N ASP A 628 18.47 -30.62 0.89
CA ASP A 628 18.09 -31.18 -0.41
C ASP A 628 19.27 -31.80 -1.16
N THR A 629 20.45 -31.19 -1.06
CA THR A 629 21.69 -31.78 -1.61
C THR A 629 22.00 -33.13 -0.97
N LYS A 630 21.84 -33.24 0.36
CA LYS A 630 22.03 -34.50 1.08
C LYS A 630 20.96 -35.52 0.70
N TYR A 631 19.68 -35.15 0.75
CA TYR A 631 18.57 -36.04 0.40
C TYR A 631 18.71 -36.60 -1.03
N ARG A 632 19.11 -35.77 -2.00
CA ARG A 632 19.35 -36.22 -3.38
C ARG A 632 20.53 -37.19 -3.49
N GLN A 633 21.58 -37.04 -2.68
CA GLN A 633 22.70 -38.00 -2.64
C GLN A 633 22.27 -39.34 -2.03
N ASP A 634 21.55 -39.30 -0.90
CA ASP A 634 21.07 -40.49 -0.20
C ASP A 634 20.08 -41.29 -1.08
N LEU A 635 19.11 -40.60 -1.70
CA LEU A 635 18.14 -41.22 -2.63
C LEU A 635 18.80 -41.80 -3.88
N LEU A 636 19.82 -41.15 -4.44
CA LEU A 636 20.53 -41.66 -5.62
C LEU A 636 21.23 -42.99 -5.32
N MET A 637 21.79 -43.14 -4.12
CA MET A 637 22.37 -44.40 -3.66
C MET A 637 21.30 -45.48 -3.47
N GLU A 638 20.19 -45.17 -2.81
CA GLU A 638 19.10 -46.14 -2.59
C GLU A 638 18.48 -46.63 -3.92
N CYS A 639 18.21 -45.72 -4.85
CA CYS A 639 17.69 -46.04 -6.18
C CYS A 639 18.62 -46.97 -6.96
N LYS A 640 19.94 -46.77 -6.83
CA LYS A 640 20.94 -47.64 -7.47
C LYS A 640 20.97 -49.04 -6.84
N ASP A 641 20.99 -49.11 -5.51
CA ASP A 641 21.10 -50.38 -4.79
C ASP A 641 19.85 -51.26 -5.01
N LYS A 642 18.64 -50.67 -4.93
CA LYS A 642 17.38 -51.39 -5.24
C LYS A 642 17.29 -51.86 -6.69
N SER A 643 17.84 -51.11 -7.65
CA SER A 643 17.89 -51.54 -9.05
C SER A 643 18.84 -52.71 -9.29
N GLU A 644 19.97 -52.77 -8.57
CA GLU A 644 20.87 -53.93 -8.59
C GLU A 644 20.33 -55.14 -7.82
N GLU A 645 19.46 -54.93 -6.81
CA GLU A 645 18.75 -56.00 -6.11
C GLU A 645 17.67 -56.64 -7.01
N PHE A 646 16.82 -55.82 -7.64
CA PHE A 646 15.80 -56.28 -8.59
C PHE A 646 16.38 -57.15 -9.72
N LYS A 647 17.52 -56.75 -10.32
CA LYS A 647 18.20 -57.54 -11.36
C LYS A 647 18.59 -58.94 -10.88
N LYS A 648 18.98 -59.08 -9.61
CA LYS A 648 19.34 -60.38 -9.00
C LYS A 648 18.10 -61.22 -8.73
N SER A 649 17.03 -60.63 -8.19
CA SER A 649 15.74 -61.30 -7.97
C SER A 649 15.16 -61.86 -9.26
N GLN A 650 15.18 -61.07 -10.34
CA GLN A 650 14.69 -61.49 -11.66
C GLN A 650 15.52 -62.64 -12.26
N ALA A 651 16.85 -62.61 -12.12
CA ALA A 651 17.70 -63.72 -12.54
C ALA A 651 17.33 -65.01 -11.79
N LEU A 652 17.24 -64.96 -10.46
CA LEU A 652 16.90 -66.12 -9.62
C LEU A 652 15.49 -66.68 -9.92
N ARG A 653 14.48 -65.81 -10.11
CA ARG A 653 13.13 -66.24 -10.50
C ARG A 653 13.08 -66.87 -11.90
N SER A 654 13.93 -66.43 -12.84
CA SER A 654 14.02 -67.06 -14.15
C SER A 654 14.60 -68.49 -14.06
N GLU A 655 15.62 -68.68 -13.23
CA GLU A 655 16.22 -70.00 -12.94
C GLU A 655 15.21 -70.93 -12.20
N GLU A 656 14.41 -70.39 -11.27
CA GLU A 656 13.34 -71.11 -10.57
C GLU A 656 12.24 -71.59 -11.54
N ILE A 657 11.83 -70.74 -12.50
CA ILE A 657 10.83 -71.10 -13.53
C ILE A 657 11.37 -72.17 -14.49
N GLU A 658 12.65 -72.13 -14.87
CA GLU A 658 13.29 -73.20 -15.63
C GLU A 658 13.30 -74.53 -14.86
N ALA A 659 13.62 -74.51 -13.56
CA ALA A 659 13.57 -75.69 -12.70
C ALA A 659 12.14 -76.27 -12.58
N ILE A 660 11.11 -75.41 -12.44
CA ILE A 660 9.71 -75.83 -12.41
C ILE A 660 9.26 -76.44 -13.76
N ASN A 661 9.75 -75.94 -14.89
CA ASN A 661 9.48 -76.55 -16.20
C ASN A 661 10.02 -77.99 -16.27
N MET A 662 11.29 -78.20 -15.87
CA MET A 662 11.90 -79.53 -15.82
C MET A 662 11.16 -80.46 -14.85
N ALA A 663 10.73 -79.96 -13.69
CA ALA A 663 9.94 -80.74 -12.72
C ALA A 663 8.55 -81.11 -13.26
N THR A 664 7.88 -80.21 -13.98
CA THR A 664 6.55 -80.44 -14.58
C THR A 664 6.63 -81.53 -15.66
N GLU A 665 7.67 -81.53 -16.47
CA GLU A 665 7.93 -82.57 -17.47
C GLU A 665 8.08 -83.95 -16.81
N ILE A 666 8.84 -84.03 -15.71
CA ILE A 666 9.07 -85.27 -14.94
C ILE A 666 7.77 -85.79 -14.28
N ILE A 667 6.95 -84.92 -13.69
CA ILE A 667 5.73 -85.34 -12.96
C ILE A 667 4.56 -85.71 -13.88
N SER A 668 4.61 -85.35 -15.16
CA SER A 668 3.61 -85.74 -16.18
C SER A 668 3.45 -87.27 -16.35
N GLY A 669 4.37 -88.06 -15.78
CA GLY A 669 4.25 -89.49 -15.55
C GLY A 669 3.17 -89.92 -14.53
N LYS A 670 1.91 -90.01 -15.00
CA LYS A 670 0.74 -90.77 -14.49
C LYS A 670 0.85 -91.46 -13.09
N SER A 671 0.17 -90.93 -12.04
CA SER A 671 -0.44 -91.74 -10.93
C SER A 671 -1.14 -90.99 -9.75
N VAL A 672 -2.45 -91.27 -9.54
CA VAL A 672 -3.20 -91.53 -8.26
C VAL A 672 -3.90 -90.41 -7.41
N ALA A 673 -5.18 -90.68 -6.97
CA ALA A 673 -6.19 -90.07 -6.02
C ALA A 673 -5.72 -89.54 -4.60
N GLY A 674 -6.38 -88.68 -3.77
CA GLY A 674 -7.61 -87.82 -3.82
C GLY A 674 -8.09 -87.24 -2.43
N SER A 675 -9.03 -86.26 -2.40
CA SER A 675 -9.95 -85.82 -1.26
C SER A 675 -9.42 -85.00 -0.03
N ALA A 676 -10.17 -84.15 0.75
CA ALA A 676 -11.47 -83.42 0.67
C ALA A 676 -11.65 -82.34 1.81
N GLU A 677 -12.64 -81.41 1.75
CA GLU A 677 -12.88 -80.23 2.66
C GLU A 677 -14.08 -80.32 3.67
N LYS A 678 -14.26 -79.34 4.61
CA LYS A 678 -15.49 -78.47 4.82
C LYS A 678 -15.69 -77.76 6.22
N HIS A 679 -16.57 -76.72 6.24
CA HIS A 679 -17.38 -76.10 7.36
C HIS A 679 -16.74 -74.95 8.21
N MET A 680 -17.41 -73.90 8.76
CA MET A 680 -18.83 -73.38 8.78
C MET A 680 -18.91 -71.85 9.13
N SER A 681 -20.10 -71.26 9.36
CA SER A 681 -20.39 -69.79 9.44
C SER A 681 -21.24 -69.28 10.65
N GLY A 682 -21.27 -67.96 10.95
CA GLY A 682 -22.47 -67.25 11.46
C GLY A 682 -22.43 -66.19 12.61
N LEU A 683 -23.39 -65.23 12.55
CA LEU A 683 -24.17 -64.53 13.63
C LEU A 683 -23.95 -63.03 14.07
N LEU A 684 -24.94 -62.45 14.80
CA LEU A 684 -25.42 -61.04 14.83
C LEU A 684 -25.38 -60.28 16.20
N GLN A 685 -25.47 -58.92 16.14
CA GLN A 685 -26.24 -57.91 16.96
C GLN A 685 -26.05 -57.70 18.49
N ILE A 686 -26.25 -56.43 18.97
CA ILE A 686 -27.25 -55.94 19.98
C ILE A 686 -27.08 -54.39 20.26
N SER A 687 -27.97 -53.74 21.02
CA SER A 687 -28.40 -52.30 20.96
C SER A 687 -28.56 -51.54 22.32
N THR A 688 -29.21 -50.34 22.33
CA THR A 688 -29.86 -49.54 23.46
C THR A 688 -29.04 -48.45 24.22
N SER A 689 -29.54 -47.36 24.88
CA SER A 689 -30.81 -46.54 24.84
C SER A 689 -30.83 -45.30 25.81
N LEU A 690 -31.70 -44.29 25.54
CA LEU A 690 -32.55 -43.42 26.46
C LEU A 690 -32.10 -42.09 27.21
N ALA A 691 -32.82 -40.97 26.91
CA ALA A 691 -33.70 -40.11 27.77
C ALA A 691 -33.31 -38.80 28.58
N SER A 692 -33.97 -37.66 28.22
CA SER A 692 -34.90 -36.77 29.02
C SER A 692 -34.58 -35.34 29.61
N LEU A 693 -35.26 -34.30 29.03
CA LEU A 693 -35.99 -33.12 29.65
C LEU A 693 -35.21 -31.98 30.41
N ARG A 694 -35.71 -30.76 30.78
CA ARG A 694 -37.01 -30.01 30.64
C ARG A 694 -36.90 -28.43 30.51
N SER A 695 -37.72 -27.58 31.18
CA SER A 695 -37.85 -26.08 31.00
C SER A 695 -38.53 -25.34 32.20
N VAL A 696 -38.42 -23.98 32.35
CA VAL A 696 -39.47 -22.93 32.71
C VAL A 696 -38.91 -21.52 33.20
N LYS A 697 -39.78 -20.48 33.41
CA LYS A 697 -39.65 -18.98 33.28
C LYS A 697 -39.43 -18.05 34.53
N ARG A 698 -39.21 -16.72 34.27
CA ARG A 698 -39.12 -15.47 35.13
C ARG A 698 -40.49 -14.83 35.53
N PRO A 699 -40.61 -13.83 36.48
CA PRO A 699 -40.71 -12.35 36.15
C PRO A 699 -40.42 -11.28 37.28
N SER A 700 -40.67 -9.96 37.01
CA SER A 700 -41.05 -8.80 37.92
C SER A 700 -40.03 -8.14 38.93
N GLN A 701 -40.15 -6.90 39.48
CA GLN A 701 -40.54 -5.50 39.03
C GLN A 701 -40.40 -4.38 40.16
N VAL A 702 -40.59 -3.07 39.82
CA VAL A 702 -41.09 -1.89 40.64
C VAL A 702 -40.17 -0.65 41.01
N SER A 703 -40.49 0.50 40.37
CA SER A 703 -40.55 1.98 40.68
C SER A 703 -39.59 2.86 41.56
N SER A 704 -39.12 3.96 40.92
CA SER A 704 -39.29 5.42 41.20
C SER A 704 -39.06 6.10 42.57
N ALA A 705 -38.19 7.15 42.58
CA ALA A 705 -38.50 8.55 43.00
C ALA A 705 -37.22 9.45 43.09
N LEU A 706 -37.13 10.56 42.34
CA LEU A 706 -36.52 11.86 42.74
C LEU A 706 -36.62 12.96 41.65
N SER A 707 -37.84 13.33 41.25
CA SER A 707 -38.11 14.70 40.82
C SER A 707 -38.53 15.52 42.04
N ILE A 708 -38.50 16.86 41.94
CA ILE A 708 -38.62 17.83 43.05
C ILE A 708 -37.27 18.04 43.79
N LEU A 709 -36.43 18.91 43.22
CA LEU A 709 -35.69 19.97 43.93
C LEU A 709 -35.01 20.91 42.90
N GLU A 710 -35.19 22.23 43.10
CA GLU A 710 -34.25 23.30 42.72
C GLU A 710 -34.10 23.72 41.23
N ALA A 711 -35.22 23.79 40.52
CA ALA A 711 -35.43 24.93 39.60
C ALA A 711 -35.89 26.15 40.43
N GLY A 712 -35.19 27.30 40.34
CA GLY A 712 -35.66 28.55 40.98
C GLY A 712 -34.61 29.58 41.46
N ALA A 713 -33.30 29.36 41.29
CA ALA A 713 -32.28 30.18 41.96
C ALA A 713 -31.18 30.80 41.07
N ARG A 714 -31.32 30.82 39.73
CA ARG A 714 -30.30 31.39 38.82
C ARG A 714 -30.74 32.59 37.96
N ASP A 715 -32.03 32.92 37.89
CA ASP A 715 -32.52 33.89 36.89
C ASP A 715 -32.30 35.38 37.25
N LEU A 716 -31.98 35.73 38.51
CA LEU A 716 -31.94 37.14 38.95
C LEU A 716 -30.90 37.44 40.05
N LYS A 717 -29.71 37.95 39.68
CA LYS A 717 -28.80 38.70 40.59
C LYS A 717 -28.12 39.90 39.92
N SER A 718 -28.74 41.07 40.15
CA SER A 718 -28.35 42.43 39.75
C SER A 718 -27.29 43.05 40.69
N ARG A 719 -26.75 44.25 40.39
CA ARG A 719 -26.94 45.46 41.26
C ARG A 719 -26.42 46.80 40.70
N ASP A 720 -25.34 46.83 39.91
CA ASP A 720 -24.57 48.08 39.76
C ASP A 720 -25.07 49.08 38.70
N LEU A 721 -25.62 48.61 37.57
CA LEU A 721 -26.16 49.51 36.52
C LEU A 721 -27.35 50.37 36.99
N GLY A 722 -28.11 49.90 38.00
CA GLY A 722 -29.30 50.61 38.48
C GLY A 722 -28.99 51.87 39.29
N LEU A 723 -27.80 51.99 39.86
CA LEU A 723 -27.45 53.07 40.79
C LEU A 723 -26.79 54.28 40.10
N LEU A 724 -26.27 54.10 38.88
CA LEU A 724 -25.59 55.16 38.14
C LEU A 724 -26.59 56.12 37.45
N VAL A 725 -27.64 55.58 36.85
CA VAL A 725 -28.69 56.33 36.13
C VAL A 725 -29.41 57.32 37.06
N GLN A 726 -29.60 56.97 38.33
CA GLN A 726 -30.25 57.85 39.31
C GLN A 726 -29.39 59.06 39.73
N ARG A 727 -28.08 59.07 39.46
CA ARG A 727 -27.18 60.15 39.90
C ARG A 727 -26.95 61.23 38.84
N ILE A 728 -27.25 60.94 37.57
CA ILE A 728 -27.09 61.88 36.45
C ILE A 728 -28.29 62.84 36.37
N ASN A 729 -29.51 62.38 36.67
CA ASN A 729 -30.73 63.20 36.62
C ASN A 729 -30.89 64.21 37.78
N ALA A 730 -29.89 64.39 38.64
CA ALA A 730 -29.95 65.23 39.84
C ALA A 730 -29.14 66.54 39.75
N LEU A 731 -28.59 66.88 38.56
CA LEU A 731 -27.70 68.04 38.36
C LEU A 731 -28.12 68.96 37.19
N ALA A 732 -29.37 68.89 36.73
CA ALA A 732 -29.86 69.62 35.56
C ALA A 732 -30.59 70.96 35.87
N ASP A 733 -30.72 71.37 37.13
CA ASP A 733 -31.62 72.45 37.59
C ASP A 733 -30.91 73.67 38.23
N ALA A 734 -29.68 74.01 37.80
CA ALA A 734 -28.99 75.24 38.24
C ALA A 734 -28.38 76.03 37.07
N GLY A 735 -28.58 77.35 37.07
CA GLY A 735 -28.12 78.29 36.03
C GLY A 735 -26.62 78.62 36.08
N PRO A 736 -26.13 79.43 35.11
CA PRO A 736 -24.77 79.31 34.60
C PRO A 736 -23.68 80.10 35.36
N HIS A 737 -22.53 79.45 35.60
CA HIS A 737 -21.26 80.10 35.97
C HIS A 737 -20.05 79.40 35.31
N ASP A 738 -19.05 80.19 34.88
CA ASP A 738 -17.86 79.72 34.13
C ASP A 738 -16.93 78.74 34.90
N SER A 739 -17.17 78.49 36.19
CA SER A 739 -16.39 77.55 37.01
C SER A 739 -16.60 76.08 36.64
N ASP A 740 -17.69 75.76 35.95
CA ASP A 740 -18.18 74.38 35.86
C ASP A 740 -17.54 73.64 34.66
N LEU A 741 -17.16 74.37 33.60
CA LEU A 741 -16.53 73.81 32.41
C LEU A 741 -15.16 73.15 32.70
N SER A 742 -14.35 73.78 33.56
CA SER A 742 -13.05 73.24 33.97
C SER A 742 -13.17 71.96 34.81
N SER A 743 -14.21 71.88 35.65
CA SER A 743 -14.51 70.69 36.46
C SER A 743 -14.99 69.52 35.59
N ILE A 744 -15.80 69.81 34.57
CA ILE A 744 -16.23 68.84 33.55
C ILE A 744 -15.03 68.36 32.72
N LYS A 745 -14.16 69.27 32.26
CA LYS A 745 -12.92 68.93 31.55
C LYS A 745 -12.00 68.03 32.37
N GLY A 746 -11.74 68.36 33.64
CA GLY A 746 -10.91 67.54 34.52
C GLY A 746 -11.53 66.19 34.91
N LEU A 747 -12.86 66.03 34.80
CA LEU A 747 -13.53 64.72 34.90
C LEU A 747 -13.39 63.91 33.61
N LEU A 748 -13.54 64.55 32.44
CA LEU A 748 -13.33 63.93 31.13
C LEU A 748 -11.87 63.46 30.93
N GLU A 749 -10.88 64.27 31.31
CA GLU A 749 -9.46 63.92 31.24
C GLU A 749 -9.12 62.71 32.13
N LYS A 750 -9.67 62.64 33.35
CA LYS A 750 -9.49 61.49 34.25
C LYS A 750 -10.21 60.24 33.75
N LEU A 751 -11.39 60.40 33.15
CA LEU A 751 -12.15 59.29 32.57
C LEU A 751 -11.44 58.75 31.33
N LEU A 752 -10.84 59.62 30.51
CA LEU A 752 -9.98 59.24 29.37
C LEU A 752 -8.73 58.47 29.83
N ALA A 753 -7.98 58.99 30.81
CA ALA A 753 -6.78 58.33 31.32
C ALA A 753 -7.08 56.97 31.97
N ASN A 754 -8.21 56.83 32.67
CA ASN A 754 -8.67 55.55 33.19
C ASN A 754 -9.07 54.59 32.07
N LEU A 755 -9.77 55.05 31.03
CA LEU A 755 -10.17 54.21 29.89
C LEU A 755 -8.94 53.73 29.10
N GLU A 756 -7.96 54.59 28.85
CA GLU A 756 -6.70 54.23 28.16
C GLU A 756 -5.89 53.21 28.98
N ALA A 757 -5.71 53.44 30.30
CA ALA A 757 -5.04 52.47 31.17
C ALA A 757 -5.79 51.13 31.31
N THR A 758 -7.13 51.14 31.21
CA THR A 758 -7.92 49.90 31.20
C THR A 758 -7.73 49.16 29.87
N ALA A 759 -7.73 49.87 28.74
CA ALA A 759 -7.50 49.28 27.42
C ALA A 759 -6.11 48.62 27.30
N ASP A 760 -5.05 49.28 27.77
CA ASP A 760 -3.70 48.69 27.79
C ASP A 760 -3.67 47.36 28.59
N SER A 761 -4.32 47.33 29.75
CA SER A 761 -4.39 46.10 30.57
C SER A 761 -5.22 44.97 29.93
N GLU A 762 -6.25 45.31 29.15
CA GLU A 762 -7.05 44.33 28.40
C GLU A 762 -6.28 43.79 27.18
N ILE A 763 -5.46 44.62 26.52
CA ILE A 763 -4.55 44.20 25.43
C ILE A 763 -3.47 43.23 25.95
N GLU A 764 -2.83 43.55 27.08
CA GLU A 764 -1.84 42.66 27.70
C GLU A 764 -2.44 41.32 28.12
N HIS A 765 -3.64 41.33 28.74
CA HIS A 765 -4.36 40.12 29.09
C HIS A 765 -4.76 39.29 27.86
N GLN A 766 -5.20 39.94 26.77
CA GLN A 766 -5.52 39.24 25.52
C GLN A 766 -4.26 38.62 24.87
N ALA A 767 -3.11 39.30 24.92
CA ALA A 767 -1.85 38.78 24.42
C ALA A 767 -1.35 37.57 25.25
N PHE A 768 -1.46 37.65 26.58
CA PHE A 768 -1.21 36.54 27.49
C PHE A 768 -2.10 35.33 27.17
N CYS A 769 -3.42 35.54 27.10
CA CYS A 769 -4.39 34.49 26.77
C CYS A 769 -4.10 33.81 25.43
N LYS A 770 -3.83 34.58 24.36
CA LYS A 770 -3.47 34.03 23.04
C LYS A 770 -2.20 33.17 23.10
N LYS A 771 -1.18 33.63 23.84
CA LYS A 771 0.11 32.92 23.98
C LYS A 771 -0.03 31.62 24.78
N GLU A 772 -0.65 31.66 25.95
CA GLU A 772 -0.79 30.50 26.83
C GLU A 772 -1.77 29.46 26.26
N LEU A 773 -2.87 29.87 25.62
CA LEU A 773 -3.75 28.94 24.91
C LEU A 773 -3.04 28.27 23.74
N ALA A 774 -2.23 28.99 22.96
CA ALA A 774 -1.43 28.40 21.88
C ALA A 774 -0.36 27.43 22.42
N GLY A 775 0.33 27.78 23.50
CA GLY A 775 1.33 26.93 24.16
C GLY A 775 0.73 25.65 24.75
N ASN A 776 -0.41 25.78 25.43
CA ASN A 776 -1.16 24.65 25.97
C ASN A 776 -1.69 23.75 24.84
N ASN A 777 -2.35 24.30 23.81
CA ASN A 777 -2.83 23.53 22.67
C ASN A 777 -1.71 22.76 21.94
N ARG A 778 -0.52 23.37 21.79
CA ARG A 778 0.65 22.66 21.23
C ARG A 778 1.17 21.54 22.14
N THR A 779 1.03 21.68 23.46
CA THR A 779 1.41 20.65 24.44
C THR A 779 0.42 19.50 24.43
N ARG A 780 -0.89 19.81 24.41
CA ARG A 780 -1.98 18.82 24.28
C ARG A 780 -1.87 18.03 22.99
N ALA A 781 -1.66 18.69 21.84
CA ALA A 781 -1.44 18.03 20.55
C ALA A 781 -0.28 17.02 20.65
N LYS A 782 0.91 17.46 21.07
CA LYS A 782 2.08 16.57 21.25
C LYS A 782 1.82 15.37 22.17
N GLN A 783 1.06 15.57 23.25
CA GLN A 783 0.73 14.51 24.20
C GLN A 783 -0.31 13.52 23.63
N THR A 784 -1.30 14.02 22.87
CA THR A 784 -2.22 13.19 22.11
C THR A 784 -1.49 12.39 21.04
N ASP A 785 -0.66 13.04 20.20
CA ASP A 785 0.12 12.37 19.14
C ASP A 785 1.01 11.25 19.71
N ALA A 786 1.69 11.52 20.84
CA ALA A 786 2.51 10.53 21.52
C ALA A 786 1.68 9.38 22.11
N LEU A 787 0.49 9.67 22.65
CA LEU A 787 -0.40 8.66 23.21
C LEU A 787 -1.04 7.78 22.12
N GLU A 788 -1.37 8.35 20.96
CA GLU A 788 -1.80 7.61 19.77
C GLU A 788 -0.68 6.69 19.27
N SER A 789 0.56 7.18 19.20
CA SER A 789 1.73 6.38 18.84
C SER A 789 1.96 5.19 19.79
N VAL A 790 1.96 5.43 21.11
CA VAL A 790 2.16 4.35 22.11
C VAL A 790 0.98 3.37 22.11
N SER A 791 -0.24 3.84 21.86
CA SER A 791 -1.41 2.96 21.73
C SER A 791 -1.32 2.07 20.48
N ALA A 792 -0.81 2.59 19.36
CA ALA A 792 -0.56 1.81 18.16
C ALA A 792 0.58 0.77 18.34
N GLU A 793 1.63 1.10 19.11
CA GLU A 793 2.66 0.12 19.52
C GLU A 793 2.05 -1.00 20.39
N LEU A 794 1.15 -0.66 21.33
CA LEU A 794 0.48 -1.63 22.19
C LEU A 794 -0.43 -2.59 21.39
N ASP A 795 -1.22 -2.08 20.45
CA ASP A 795 -2.05 -2.91 19.56
C ASP A 795 -1.20 -3.88 18.72
N GLN A 796 -0.03 -3.43 18.24
CA GLN A 796 0.91 -4.25 17.49
C GLN A 796 1.55 -5.34 18.37
N LEU A 797 1.99 -4.99 19.58
CA LEU A 797 2.51 -5.96 20.55
C LEU A 797 1.45 -6.98 20.98
N GLN A 798 0.20 -6.56 21.15
CA GLN A 798 -0.92 -7.44 21.49
C GLN A 798 -1.25 -8.42 20.36
N THR A 799 -1.22 -7.95 19.10
CA THR A 799 -1.40 -8.80 17.93
C THR A 799 -0.25 -9.82 17.80
N SER A 800 1.00 -9.38 18.05
CA SER A 800 2.17 -10.26 18.05
C SER A 800 2.11 -11.35 19.14
N LEU A 801 1.73 -10.97 20.37
CA LEU A 801 1.56 -11.94 21.47
C LEU A 801 0.45 -12.95 21.19
N ALA A 802 -0.66 -12.53 20.55
CA ALA A 802 -1.73 -13.44 20.13
C ALA A 802 -1.21 -14.46 19.11
N LYS A 803 -0.49 -14.01 18.08
CA LYS A 803 0.12 -14.87 17.05
C LYS A 803 1.10 -15.88 17.65
N ILE A 804 2.03 -15.44 18.50
CA ILE A 804 3.01 -16.33 19.16
C ILE A 804 2.30 -17.35 20.07
N THR A 805 1.21 -16.94 20.74
CA THR A 805 0.42 -17.87 21.58
C THR A 805 -0.30 -18.93 20.74
N GLU A 806 -0.81 -18.56 19.55
CA GLU A 806 -1.39 -19.50 18.58
C GLU A 806 -0.34 -20.46 18.02
N GLU A 807 0.85 -19.96 17.65
CA GLU A 807 1.98 -20.78 17.19
C GLU A 807 2.41 -21.81 18.26
N ILE A 808 2.56 -21.40 19.53
CA ILE A 808 2.86 -22.31 20.64
C ILE A 808 1.76 -23.37 20.81
N ALA A 809 0.49 -22.98 20.72
CA ALA A 809 -0.63 -23.92 20.81
C ALA A 809 -0.58 -24.95 19.67
N THR A 810 -0.35 -24.51 18.42
CA THR A 810 -0.22 -25.38 17.25
C THR A 810 0.98 -26.34 17.36
N THR A 811 2.16 -25.85 17.72
CA THR A 811 3.36 -26.70 17.90
C THR A 811 3.16 -27.69 19.05
N SER A 812 2.49 -27.29 20.15
CA SER A 812 2.15 -28.20 21.24
C SER A 812 1.18 -29.31 20.81
N ALA A 813 0.20 -29.00 19.95
CA ALA A 813 -0.72 -29.99 19.39
C ALA A 813 0.03 -31.01 18.51
N GLN A 814 0.91 -30.55 17.61
CA GLN A 814 1.76 -31.42 16.78
C GLN A 814 2.62 -32.35 17.63
N ILE A 815 3.22 -31.87 18.72
CA ILE A 815 4.00 -32.70 19.66
C ILE A 815 3.13 -33.81 20.27
N THR A 816 1.87 -33.53 20.62
CA THR A 816 0.94 -34.52 21.18
C THR A 816 0.43 -35.52 20.14
N GLU A 817 0.18 -35.08 18.91
CA GLU A 817 -0.22 -35.92 17.78
C GLU A 817 0.90 -36.91 17.43
N LEU A 818 2.13 -36.42 17.24
CA LEU A 818 3.31 -37.25 16.98
C LEU A 818 3.57 -38.24 18.12
N SER A 819 3.43 -37.81 19.38
CA SER A 819 3.54 -38.71 20.54
C SER A 819 2.46 -39.81 20.55
N THR A 820 1.27 -39.53 20.01
CA THR A 820 0.17 -40.49 19.89
C THR A 820 0.47 -41.49 18.77
N ALA A 821 0.88 -41.00 17.60
CA ALA A 821 1.28 -41.84 16.46
C ALA A 821 2.43 -42.81 16.83
N MET A 822 3.46 -42.33 17.53
CA MET A 822 4.55 -43.19 18.04
C MET A 822 4.06 -44.28 19.00
N SER A 823 3.08 -43.98 19.86
CA SER A 823 2.48 -44.94 20.78
C SER A 823 1.64 -45.99 20.05
N GLU A 824 0.83 -45.58 19.08
CA GLU A 824 0.01 -46.48 18.26
C GLU A 824 0.88 -47.40 17.39
N ALA A 825 1.89 -46.84 16.72
CA ALA A 825 2.89 -47.60 15.95
C ALA A 825 3.61 -48.63 16.84
N THR A 826 4.02 -48.24 18.06
CA THR A 826 4.61 -49.17 19.03
C THR A 826 3.65 -50.31 19.39
N GLY A 827 2.37 -50.01 19.61
CA GLY A 827 1.33 -50.99 19.93
C GLY A 827 1.00 -51.95 18.77
N LEU A 828 1.04 -51.45 17.53
CA LEU A 828 0.88 -52.28 16.32
C LEU A 828 2.10 -53.18 16.11
N ARG A 829 3.31 -52.62 16.20
CA ARG A 829 4.57 -53.37 16.03
C ARG A 829 4.73 -54.49 17.05
N GLN A 830 4.32 -54.29 18.31
CA GLN A 830 4.30 -55.36 19.32
C GLN A 830 3.36 -56.51 18.95
N LYS A 831 2.19 -56.22 18.36
CA LYS A 831 1.22 -57.25 17.91
C LYS A 831 1.74 -58.02 16.70
N GLU A 832 2.33 -57.32 15.73
CA GLU A 832 2.96 -57.92 14.55
C GLU A 832 4.12 -58.83 14.95
N LYS A 833 5.07 -58.32 15.76
CA LYS A 833 6.20 -59.08 16.30
C LYS A 833 5.78 -60.33 17.08
N ALA A 834 4.67 -60.26 17.82
CA ALA A 834 4.09 -61.41 18.50
C ALA A 834 3.54 -62.47 17.53
N LYS A 835 2.90 -62.05 16.42
CA LYS A 835 2.43 -62.96 15.35
C LYS A 835 3.61 -63.59 14.61
N ASN A 836 4.56 -62.80 14.11
CA ASN A 836 5.72 -63.29 13.36
C ASN A 836 6.52 -64.31 14.18
N LYS A 837 6.70 -64.04 15.48
CA LYS A 837 7.33 -64.98 16.44
C LYS A 837 6.53 -66.25 16.69
N ALA A 838 5.20 -66.22 16.58
CA ALA A 838 4.38 -67.43 16.63
C ALA A 838 4.54 -68.23 15.34
N THR A 839 4.41 -67.59 14.16
CA THR A 839 4.61 -68.22 12.84
C THR A 839 5.96 -68.92 12.72
N ILE A 840 7.05 -68.27 13.16
CA ILE A 840 8.41 -68.88 13.15
C ILE A 840 8.45 -70.14 14.04
N LYS A 841 7.85 -70.11 15.24
CA LYS A 841 7.79 -71.29 16.11
C LYS A 841 6.95 -72.42 15.53
N ASP A 842 5.82 -72.09 14.93
CA ASP A 842 4.92 -73.08 14.34
C ASP A 842 5.58 -73.73 13.11
N ALA A 843 6.31 -72.95 12.31
CA ALA A 843 7.15 -73.47 11.22
C ALA A 843 8.27 -74.40 11.74
N GLN A 844 9.01 -74.00 12.77
CA GLN A 844 10.04 -74.86 13.40
C GLN A 844 9.45 -76.17 13.93
N VAL A 845 8.31 -76.13 14.63
CA VAL A 845 7.62 -77.34 15.13
C VAL A 845 7.12 -78.22 13.97
N ALA A 846 6.69 -77.62 12.87
CA ALA A 846 6.31 -78.33 11.65
C ALA A 846 7.51 -79.03 10.99
N GLN A 847 8.65 -78.34 10.81
CA GLN A 847 9.91 -78.92 10.31
C GLN A 847 10.31 -80.14 11.16
N ASP A 848 10.35 -79.97 12.49
CA ASP A 848 10.68 -81.00 13.46
C ASP A 848 9.77 -82.24 13.35
N SER A 849 8.48 -82.01 13.06
CA SER A 849 7.47 -83.06 12.93
C SER A 849 7.56 -83.79 11.60
N VAL A 850 7.82 -83.06 10.50
CA VAL A 850 8.06 -83.62 9.17
C VAL A 850 9.34 -84.45 9.15
N ALA A 851 10.44 -83.95 9.74
CA ALA A 851 11.70 -84.69 9.85
C ALA A 851 11.55 -85.99 10.66
N LYS A 852 10.80 -85.98 11.76
CA LYS A 852 10.48 -87.19 12.54
C LYS A 852 9.62 -88.18 11.73
N ALA A 853 8.64 -87.69 10.97
CA ALA A 853 7.81 -88.52 10.10
C ALA A 853 8.61 -89.17 8.96
N MET A 854 9.52 -88.41 8.32
CA MET A 854 10.46 -88.94 7.33
C MET A 854 11.32 -90.05 7.94
N GLY A 855 11.93 -89.81 9.10
CA GLY A 855 12.75 -90.80 9.81
C GLY A 855 11.98 -92.10 10.10
N ILE A 856 10.76 -92.01 10.63
CA ILE A 856 9.91 -93.19 10.93
C ILE A 856 9.56 -93.98 9.66
N LEU A 857 9.21 -93.28 8.56
CA LEU A 857 8.90 -93.93 7.29
C LEU A 857 10.13 -94.63 6.71
N GLN A 858 11.29 -93.98 6.75
CA GLN A 858 12.56 -94.51 6.25
C GLN A 858 12.96 -95.78 7.04
N ASP A 859 12.92 -95.72 8.37
CA ASP A 859 13.13 -96.86 9.27
C ASP A 859 12.17 -98.02 9.00
N PHE A 860 10.89 -97.74 8.74
CA PHE A 860 9.87 -98.74 8.41
C PHE A 860 10.18 -99.43 7.07
N TYR A 861 10.54 -98.67 6.05
CA TYR A 861 10.84 -99.21 4.73
C TYR A 861 12.15 -100.00 4.71
N ASP A 862 13.19 -99.54 5.41
CA ASP A 862 14.47 -100.25 5.51
C ASP A 862 14.33 -101.58 6.29
N LYS A 863 13.39 -101.67 7.23
CA LYS A 863 13.08 -102.90 7.99
C LYS A 863 12.11 -103.85 7.28
N SER A 864 11.34 -103.40 6.28
CA SER A 864 10.19 -104.16 5.74
C SER A 864 10.51 -105.22 4.66
N GLY A 865 11.72 -105.23 4.10
CA GLY A 865 12.36 -106.40 3.47
C GLY A 865 11.61 -107.20 2.39
N THR A 866 10.50 -106.72 1.81
CA THR A 866 9.61 -107.55 0.96
C THR A 866 9.54 -107.11 -0.50
N SER A 867 9.95 -108.02 -1.37
CA SER A 867 9.83 -107.93 -2.83
C SER A 867 8.36 -107.97 -3.28
N PHE A 868 7.80 -106.84 -3.71
CA PHE A 868 6.63 -106.82 -4.61
C PHE A 868 6.71 -105.67 -5.64
N LEU A 869 6.72 -106.04 -6.93
CA LEU A 869 7.19 -105.23 -8.07
C LEU A 869 6.25 -104.10 -8.55
N GLN A 870 5.43 -103.51 -7.68
CA GLN A 870 4.49 -102.42 -8.05
C GLN A 870 4.44 -101.21 -7.08
N GLY A 871 5.07 -101.26 -5.89
CA GLY A 871 4.96 -100.18 -4.89
C GLY A 871 6.04 -99.08 -4.92
N ALA A 872 7.23 -99.36 -5.46
CA ALA A 872 8.43 -98.53 -5.27
C ALA A 872 8.33 -97.09 -5.83
N SER A 873 7.47 -96.86 -6.84
CA SER A 873 7.22 -95.52 -7.40
C SER A 873 6.49 -94.60 -6.41
N GLN A 874 5.56 -95.15 -5.63
CA GLN A 874 4.71 -94.36 -4.73
C GLN A 874 5.44 -94.01 -3.42
N GLN A 875 6.36 -94.88 -3.00
CA GLN A 875 7.23 -94.70 -1.83
C GLN A 875 8.19 -93.51 -1.98
N LYS A 876 8.89 -93.39 -3.13
CA LYS A 876 9.74 -92.22 -3.42
C LYS A 876 8.94 -90.92 -3.52
N LYS A 877 7.70 -90.97 -4.05
CA LYS A 877 6.83 -89.78 -4.13
C LYS A 877 6.43 -89.24 -2.75
N ILE A 878 6.16 -90.11 -1.77
CA ILE A 878 5.79 -89.67 -0.41
C ILE A 878 6.98 -89.07 0.34
N LEU A 879 8.16 -89.70 0.28
CA LEU A 879 9.36 -89.14 0.91
C LEU A 879 9.76 -87.81 0.25
N GLY A 880 9.78 -87.73 -1.08
CA GLY A 880 10.08 -86.48 -1.79
C GLY A 880 9.10 -85.35 -1.47
N LEU A 881 7.80 -85.65 -1.30
CA LEU A 881 6.80 -84.64 -0.91
C LEU A 881 7.02 -84.11 0.52
N LEU A 882 7.47 -84.97 1.45
CA LEU A 882 7.87 -84.55 2.80
C LEU A 882 9.17 -83.74 2.79
N GLU A 883 10.10 -84.06 1.89
CA GLU A 883 11.34 -83.33 1.64
C GLU A 883 11.05 -81.92 1.09
N THR A 884 10.11 -81.78 0.16
CA THR A 884 9.59 -80.49 -0.31
C THR A 884 8.94 -79.71 0.83
N LEU A 885 8.03 -80.33 1.60
CA LEU A 885 7.37 -79.70 2.76
C LEU A 885 8.37 -79.19 3.82
N LEU A 886 9.47 -79.92 4.05
CA LEU A 886 10.53 -79.49 4.95
C LEU A 886 11.24 -78.24 4.41
N GLY A 887 11.50 -78.20 3.09
CA GLY A 887 12.01 -77.03 2.38
C GLY A 887 11.06 -75.83 2.47
N ASP A 888 9.76 -76.05 2.26
CA ASP A 888 8.73 -75.01 2.32
C ASP A 888 8.64 -74.38 3.73
N PHE A 889 8.66 -75.18 4.80
CA PHE A 889 8.68 -74.66 6.17
C PHE A 889 10.01 -73.97 6.52
N SER A 890 11.14 -74.38 5.94
CA SER A 890 12.42 -73.69 6.08
C SER A 890 12.44 -72.35 5.34
N ARG A 891 11.82 -72.29 4.16
CA ARG A 891 11.64 -71.05 3.36
C ARG A 891 10.72 -70.08 4.10
N LEU A 892 9.58 -70.54 4.60
CA LEU A 892 8.65 -69.76 5.41
C LEU A 892 9.29 -69.16 6.68
N GLU A 893 10.13 -69.93 7.39
CA GLU A 893 10.88 -69.42 8.53
C GLU A 893 11.87 -68.32 8.12
N ALA A 894 12.65 -68.55 7.06
CA ALA A 894 13.63 -67.59 6.57
C ALA A 894 12.98 -66.29 6.08
N GLU A 895 11.92 -66.38 5.28
CA GLU A 895 11.16 -65.24 4.75
C GLU A 895 10.47 -64.46 5.89
N THR A 896 9.81 -65.15 6.84
CA THR A 896 9.18 -64.49 8.00
C THR A 896 10.23 -63.80 8.90
N SER A 897 11.41 -64.41 9.07
CA SER A 897 12.52 -63.84 9.85
C SER A 897 13.15 -62.62 9.16
N ALA A 898 13.29 -62.66 7.84
CA ALA A 898 13.80 -61.53 7.05
C ALA A 898 12.81 -60.35 7.04
N ALA A 899 11.52 -60.62 6.82
CA ALA A 899 10.46 -59.61 6.88
C ALA A 899 10.39 -58.96 8.28
N GLU A 900 10.44 -59.76 9.35
CA GLU A 900 10.46 -59.25 10.73
C GLU A 900 11.70 -58.39 11.02
N GLN A 901 12.86 -58.66 10.41
CA GLN A 901 14.06 -57.81 10.53
C GLN A 901 13.92 -56.49 9.75
N ALA A 902 13.30 -56.52 8.56
CA ALA A 902 12.98 -55.32 7.79
C ALA A 902 12.01 -54.40 8.55
N SER A 903 10.86 -54.93 8.99
CA SER A 903 9.87 -54.20 9.80
C SER A 903 10.47 -53.66 11.11
N ASP A 904 11.43 -54.36 11.74
CA ASP A 904 12.12 -53.86 12.93
C ASP A 904 13.09 -52.71 12.62
N LYS A 905 13.75 -52.73 11.45
CA LYS A 905 14.64 -51.64 11.00
C LYS A 905 13.84 -50.38 10.67
N GLU A 906 12.80 -50.50 9.86
CA GLU A 906 11.93 -49.39 9.45
C GLU A 906 11.26 -48.73 10.67
N PHE A 907 10.72 -49.54 11.59
CA PHE A 907 10.15 -49.04 12.84
C PHE A 907 11.17 -48.28 13.70
N ARG A 908 12.44 -48.73 13.77
CA ARG A 908 13.49 -48.01 14.50
C ARG A 908 13.83 -46.67 13.86
N THR A 909 13.93 -46.61 12.52
CA THR A 909 14.15 -45.36 11.78
C THR A 909 13.02 -44.38 12.06
N PHE A 910 11.77 -44.78 11.83
CA PHE A 910 10.58 -43.97 12.12
C PHE A 910 10.55 -43.44 13.57
N MET A 911 10.87 -44.29 14.55
CA MET A 911 10.87 -43.90 15.96
C MET A 911 12.02 -42.96 16.33
N GLU A 912 13.14 -42.97 15.62
CA GLU A 912 14.25 -42.04 15.86
C GLU A 912 13.99 -40.71 15.15
N ASP A 913 13.55 -40.71 13.89
CA ASP A 913 13.17 -39.51 13.15
C ASP A 913 12.05 -38.74 13.90
N SER A 914 11.03 -39.46 14.39
CA SER A 914 9.95 -38.87 15.20
C SER A 914 10.44 -38.32 16.55
N ARG A 915 11.54 -38.83 17.11
CA ARG A 915 12.15 -38.26 18.33
C ARG A 915 12.91 -36.99 18.04
N VAL A 916 13.61 -36.92 16.91
CA VAL A 916 14.32 -35.72 16.46
C VAL A 916 13.32 -34.61 16.20
N ASP A 917 12.27 -34.86 15.41
CA ASP A 917 11.19 -33.89 15.16
C ASP A 917 10.48 -33.46 16.45
N GLN A 918 10.21 -34.39 17.37
CA GLN A 918 9.66 -34.05 18.70
C GLN A 918 10.62 -33.19 19.54
N ALA A 919 11.94 -33.38 19.42
CA ALA A 919 12.93 -32.59 20.15
C ALA A 919 13.06 -31.17 19.56
N GLU A 920 13.09 -31.06 18.23
CA GLU A 920 13.15 -29.78 17.50
C GLU A 920 11.91 -28.92 17.80
N LYS A 921 10.70 -29.47 17.63
CA LYS A 921 9.44 -28.77 17.99
C LYS A 921 9.38 -28.34 19.46
N ARG A 922 10.02 -29.09 20.37
CA ARG A 922 10.12 -28.70 21.79
C ARG A 922 11.07 -27.52 22.01
N MET A 923 12.18 -27.44 21.25
CA MET A 923 13.07 -26.29 21.27
C MET A 923 12.39 -25.05 20.70
N ASP A 924 11.67 -25.18 19.57
CA ASP A 924 10.89 -24.09 18.98
C ASP A 924 9.84 -23.55 19.96
N SER A 925 9.10 -24.45 20.62
CA SER A 925 8.13 -24.08 21.65
C SER A 925 8.76 -23.36 22.85
N GLN A 926 10.03 -23.64 23.18
CA GLN A 926 10.76 -22.92 24.24
C GLN A 926 11.16 -21.52 23.77
N HIS A 927 11.76 -21.39 22.58
CA HIS A 927 12.13 -20.09 22.02
C HIS A 927 10.93 -19.17 21.77
N LEU A 928 9.77 -19.72 21.38
CA LEU A 928 8.53 -18.97 21.26
C LEU A 928 8.02 -18.47 22.63
N GLU A 929 8.11 -19.27 23.70
CA GLU A 929 7.76 -18.81 25.06
C GLU A 929 8.76 -17.75 25.58
N GLU A 930 10.06 -17.88 25.32
CA GLU A 930 11.05 -16.83 25.66
C GLU A 930 10.72 -15.50 24.94
N LYS A 931 10.40 -15.57 23.65
CA LYS A 931 9.99 -14.41 22.84
C LYS A 931 8.68 -13.78 23.33
N LYS A 932 7.72 -14.61 23.74
CA LYS A 932 6.45 -14.20 24.36
C LYS A 932 6.67 -13.51 25.71
N GLU A 933 7.59 -14.00 26.55
CA GLU A 933 7.95 -13.34 27.81
C GLU A 933 8.61 -11.98 27.56
N GLN A 934 9.53 -11.88 26.59
CA GLN A 934 10.18 -10.62 26.22
C GLN A 934 9.17 -9.58 25.70
N GLN A 935 8.28 -9.96 24.78
CA GLN A 935 7.24 -9.06 24.27
C GLN A 935 6.22 -8.68 25.36
N GLY A 936 5.89 -9.58 26.29
CA GLY A 936 5.05 -9.28 27.45
C GLY A 936 5.66 -8.22 28.38
N LYS A 937 6.98 -8.28 28.63
CA LYS A 937 7.70 -7.25 29.40
C LYS A 937 7.68 -5.90 28.69
N LEU A 938 7.91 -5.87 27.38
CA LEU A 938 7.87 -4.64 26.58
C LEU A 938 6.46 -4.02 26.54
N MET A 939 5.41 -4.85 26.41
CA MET A 939 4.03 -4.39 26.52
C MET A 939 3.73 -3.76 27.88
N ALA A 940 4.14 -4.40 28.98
CA ALA A 940 3.93 -3.87 30.33
C ALA A 940 4.64 -2.51 30.52
N GLN A 941 5.84 -2.35 29.95
CA GLN A 941 6.53 -1.06 29.92
C GLN A 941 5.73 0.00 29.12
N ARG A 942 5.24 -0.35 27.92
CA ARG A 942 4.43 0.58 27.10
C ARG A 942 3.09 0.95 27.73
N GLN A 943 2.46 0.06 28.48
CA GLN A 943 1.26 0.38 29.27
C GLN A 943 1.56 1.39 30.40
N ALA A 944 2.74 1.32 31.01
CA ALA A 944 3.20 2.33 31.97
C ALA A 944 3.48 3.68 31.28
N ASP A 945 4.14 3.67 30.11
CA ASP A 945 4.37 4.87 29.28
C ASP A 945 3.03 5.55 28.90
N GLN A 946 2.04 4.76 28.42
CA GLN A 946 0.69 5.23 28.09
C GLN A 946 0.00 5.88 29.29
N THR A 947 0.08 5.25 30.47
CA THR A 947 -0.51 5.77 31.72
C THR A 947 0.14 7.10 32.15
N SER A 948 1.47 7.21 31.98
CA SER A 948 2.22 8.44 32.23
C SER A 948 1.80 9.57 31.27
N LEU A 949 1.72 9.29 29.97
CA LEU A 949 1.28 10.25 28.94
C LEU A 949 -0.17 10.70 29.17
N GLN A 950 -1.09 9.79 29.50
CA GLN A 950 -2.47 10.15 29.83
C GLN A 950 -2.54 11.08 31.04
N THR A 951 -1.76 10.80 32.09
CA THR A 951 -1.69 11.66 33.29
C THR A 951 -1.19 13.07 32.95
N GLN A 952 -0.22 13.18 32.04
CA GLN A 952 0.28 14.48 31.56
C GLN A 952 -0.78 15.22 30.71
N LEU A 953 -1.46 14.52 29.80
CA LEU A 953 -2.54 15.07 28.98
C LEU A 953 -3.71 15.56 29.84
N ASP A 954 -4.10 14.80 30.86
CA ASP A 954 -5.13 15.20 31.84
C ASP A 954 -4.72 16.45 32.63
N SER A 955 -3.43 16.61 32.94
CA SER A 955 -2.91 17.83 33.58
C SER A 955 -2.95 19.05 32.64
N ALA A 956 -2.62 18.87 31.36
CA ALA A 956 -2.70 19.93 30.35
C ALA A 956 -4.16 20.32 30.04
N ASN A 957 -5.07 19.33 30.01
CA ASN A 957 -6.52 19.55 29.89
C ASN A 957 -7.07 20.35 31.09
N LYS A 958 -6.68 20.02 32.33
CA LYS A 958 -7.07 20.80 33.53
C LYS A 958 -6.55 22.24 33.46
N TYR A 959 -5.29 22.44 33.07
CA TYR A 959 -4.75 23.78 32.87
C TYR A 959 -5.47 24.54 31.74
N TYR A 960 -5.92 23.84 30.70
CA TYR A 960 -6.77 24.42 29.65
C TYR A 960 -8.15 24.83 30.17
N GLU A 961 -8.78 24.03 31.05
CA GLU A 961 -10.05 24.42 31.69
C GLU A 961 -9.92 25.65 32.60
N GLU A 962 -8.76 25.84 33.25
CA GLU A 962 -8.46 27.03 34.05
C GLU A 962 -8.23 28.26 33.17
N LEU A 963 -7.40 28.13 32.12
CA LEU A 963 -7.21 29.16 31.10
C LEU A 963 -8.52 29.52 30.40
N ALA A 964 -9.37 28.55 30.06
CA ALA A 964 -10.67 28.78 29.44
C ALA A 964 -11.57 29.67 30.32
N LYS A 965 -11.60 29.45 31.64
CA LYS A 965 -12.37 30.29 32.59
C LYS A 965 -11.86 31.73 32.67
N GLN A 966 -10.57 31.96 32.39
CA GLN A 966 -9.95 33.29 32.44
C GLN A 966 -10.01 34.01 31.08
N CYS A 967 -9.88 33.27 29.98
CA CYS A 967 -9.66 33.80 28.64
C CYS A 967 -10.86 33.69 27.69
N LEU A 968 -11.78 32.74 27.90
CA LEU A 968 -12.95 32.53 27.03
C LEU A 968 -14.21 33.12 27.66
N SER A 969 -14.25 34.45 27.79
CA SER A 969 -15.49 35.20 28.00
C SER A 969 -15.91 35.85 26.68
N ASP A 970 -16.88 35.21 26.00
CA ASP A 970 -17.56 35.62 24.76
C ASP A 970 -16.77 36.56 23.83
N GLU A 971 -15.93 35.99 22.95
CA GLU A 971 -15.14 36.74 21.95
C GLU A 971 -16.01 37.65 21.05
N SER A 972 -17.27 37.26 20.82
CA SER A 972 -18.25 38.04 20.06
C SER A 972 -18.66 39.35 20.75
N ASP A 973 -18.40 39.48 22.05
CA ASP A 973 -18.57 40.71 22.82
C ASP A 973 -17.23 41.42 23.06
N ALA A 974 -16.10 40.71 23.15
CA ALA A 974 -14.79 41.33 23.30
C ALA A 974 -14.45 42.28 22.13
N ALA A 975 -14.60 41.81 20.89
CA ALA A 975 -14.35 42.64 19.70
C ALA A 975 -15.36 43.79 19.54
N LYS A 976 -16.61 43.60 19.99
CA LYS A 976 -17.62 44.67 20.01
C LYS A 976 -17.34 45.70 21.10
N LYS A 977 -16.93 45.27 22.30
CA LYS A 977 -16.52 46.15 23.40
C LYS A 977 -15.31 46.98 23.00
N GLU A 978 -14.34 46.38 22.31
CA GLU A 978 -13.19 47.10 21.77
C GLU A 978 -13.62 48.18 20.76
N ALA A 979 -14.42 47.82 19.75
CA ALA A 979 -14.93 48.79 18.78
C ALA A 979 -15.78 49.90 19.43
N LEU A 980 -16.64 49.56 20.39
CA LEU A 980 -17.45 50.53 21.13
C LEU A 980 -16.60 51.44 22.03
N ARG A 981 -15.54 50.92 22.67
CA ARG A 981 -14.62 51.71 23.51
C ARG A 981 -13.70 52.60 22.70
N GLN A 982 -13.19 52.14 21.55
CA GLN A 982 -12.47 53.01 20.60
C GLN A 982 -13.38 54.15 20.12
N GLN A 983 -14.65 53.85 19.83
CA GLN A 983 -15.65 54.85 19.48
C GLN A 983 -15.98 55.79 20.66
N GLU A 984 -16.07 55.29 21.89
CA GLU A 984 -16.29 56.07 23.12
C GLU A 984 -15.11 57.01 23.41
N VAL A 985 -13.87 56.52 23.35
CA VAL A 985 -12.63 57.31 23.46
C VAL A 985 -12.54 58.37 22.37
N GLN A 986 -12.92 58.05 21.12
CA GLN A 986 -12.92 59.02 20.02
C GLN A 986 -14.01 60.08 20.18
N ASN A 987 -15.20 59.70 20.67
CA ASN A 987 -16.28 60.63 21.00
C ASN A 987 -15.89 61.55 22.16
N LEU A 988 -15.24 61.01 23.20
CA LEU A 988 -14.73 61.79 24.34
C LEU A 988 -13.61 62.76 23.91
N LYS A 989 -12.65 62.32 23.07
CA LYS A 989 -11.62 63.20 22.49
C LYS A 989 -12.22 64.30 21.62
N THR A 990 -13.30 64.02 20.90
CA THR A 990 -14.04 65.01 20.10
C THR A 990 -14.77 66.01 21.01
N ALA A 991 -15.51 65.54 22.01
CA ALA A 991 -16.20 66.40 22.97
C ALA A 991 -15.25 67.28 23.78
N LEU A 992 -14.08 66.75 24.17
CA LEU A 992 -13.05 67.51 24.91
C LEU A 992 -12.42 68.60 24.03
N LYS A 993 -12.33 68.36 22.70
CA LYS A 993 -11.91 69.36 21.72
C LYS A 993 -12.95 70.48 21.57
N GLU A 994 -14.21 70.14 21.35
CA GLU A 994 -15.34 71.10 21.25
C GLU A 994 -15.59 71.87 22.57
N LEU A 995 -15.08 71.39 23.71
CA LEU A 995 -15.06 72.08 25.01
C LEU A 995 -13.77 72.89 25.26
N SER A 996 -12.87 72.95 24.27
CA SER A 996 -11.58 73.66 24.35
C SER A 996 -11.34 74.69 23.24
N ASP A 997 -12.11 74.59 22.16
CA ASP A 997 -12.31 75.62 21.13
C ASP A 997 -13.39 76.64 21.58
#